data_AF-A0A3B9I8W2-F1
#
_entry.id   AF-A0A3B9I8W2-F1
#
_cell.length_a   1.000
_cell.length_b   1.000
_cell.length_c   1.000
_cell.angle_alpha   90.00
_cell.angle_beta   90.00
_cell.angle_gamma   90.00
#
_symmetry.space_group_name_H-M   'P 1'
#
loop_
_entity.id
_entity.type
_entity.pdbx_description
1 polymer ?
#
loop_
_entity_poly.entity_id
_entity_poly.type
_entity_poly.pdbx_seq_one_letter_code
_entity_poly.pdbx_strand_id
1 'polypeptide(L)'
;MFRSNGLKKLLCMIIVFSLVFSGSAFSAFALEENDNDIILSDDSATEEAIAELGDENYIIEGETDLITEETVSPINEEEEVISDDLEIVDELSTGDEDTEHVSESVDQAEEDLSMVDSLEEGLTDSSLTDSSLTDSSLTDSSLTDSSLTEETLVGASDNIEEGLYLIQSALDTKACIGIAGNSTANQANVELVSKTGGYGQFFYIKKTSDGYYQFVNYYTEKAIHIPGGGKAPGANVVQYALRDLNAQKWSVNYVSGSTYVTIQSVSCGLFLDCAGAKSAPGTNIQLNKKTNNVREEMWRLIPAYGKVAVESRLIDAKISKGYYHINVKGHTNLAAHVSGASTAAGASIMLRTLGESYSQAFAIYPQGDGLYKIKNIRSEKYFATSNGSGGTSNIVQKNASSGDASQLWYILQDPENGHIVIKPSNAKHAVMTARSVSTGSNILNDTFVNGSNQFWAFKKISVFVKNAQYNTSQMVCYISPASAPVKTLGVKGGSFNNLADIQITTSSDSNAHKWRVVPNGDGTYRILNVKTGKALDVYGANFVAGADVNQYMSNGTNAQRWRFRYTGSEDGSIYIISDDENYVLDIQGGICRNGSDICIARKGTAGSQRFLLQKTTVNKKASWVTEANNKRYYYNSLGQLFYGWHKIGGSIYYFFNRTTGVMARNTTIDGFTIDSEGVSNKTDFVTATGSRTIRGLLTNAVAPAGRVLYIWGGGHGGVDTSKIGILPGWTSFYNSHVSSSYDYNGYRWQYGMGLDCSGFVGWTVYNTLFTKDDVMDIDNTSTGIAADYISRGWCYHAEGFKPGDIVSRNGHVWISMGTCSDGSVLIMHSTPQGVQLSGTEGKSLELASKYMTRIS
;
A
#
# COMPACT_ATOMS: atom_id res chain seq x y z
N MET A 1 37.21 -28.88 -4.08
CA MET A 1 37.75 -29.05 -2.70
C MET A 1 36.60 -29.49 -1.80
N PHE A 2 36.62 -30.71 -1.23
CA PHE A 2 35.57 -31.18 -0.30
C PHE A 2 36.13 -32.07 0.82
N ARG A 3 36.84 -31.41 1.76
CA ARG A 3 37.03 -31.81 3.17
C ARG A 3 37.12 -30.48 3.95
N SER A 4 36.54 -30.31 5.13
CA SER A 4 35.50 -31.07 5.85
C SER A 4 34.14 -30.34 5.67
N ASN A 5 33.03 -30.62 6.37
CA ASN A 5 32.73 -31.63 7.39
C ASN A 5 31.26 -32.09 7.26
N GLY A 6 30.83 -33.03 8.11
CA GLY A 6 29.41 -33.35 8.33
C GLY A 6 28.72 -34.19 7.24
N LEU A 7 28.77 -33.77 5.98
CA LEU A 7 28.09 -34.47 4.87
C LEU A 7 28.71 -35.86 4.61
N LYS A 8 27.96 -36.90 4.97
CA LYS A 8 28.28 -38.29 4.63
C LYS A 8 27.92 -38.55 3.15
N LYS A 9 28.92 -38.49 2.29
CA LYS A 9 28.90 -38.87 0.85
C LYS A 9 27.91 -38.08 -0.02
N LEU A 10 28.43 -37.12 -0.79
CA LEU A 10 27.74 -36.63 -1.98
C LEU A 10 27.79 -37.71 -3.08
N LEU A 11 26.64 -38.14 -3.62
CA LEU A 11 26.57 -39.12 -4.70
C LEU A 11 26.34 -38.41 -6.04
N CYS A 12 27.43 -38.08 -6.73
CA CYS A 12 27.36 -37.36 -7.99
C CYS A 12 26.84 -38.26 -9.13
N MET A 13 25.59 -38.07 -9.55
CA MET A 13 25.07 -38.64 -10.79
C MET A 13 25.50 -37.75 -11.97
N ILE A 14 26.54 -38.18 -12.68
CA ILE A 14 26.94 -37.51 -13.92
C ILE A 14 26.09 -38.07 -15.06
N ILE A 15 25.13 -37.30 -15.57
CA ILE A 15 24.50 -37.58 -16.87
C ILE A 15 25.50 -37.17 -17.94
N VAL A 16 26.46 -38.07 -18.20
CA VAL A 16 27.51 -37.88 -19.21
C VAL A 16 26.88 -38.01 -20.60
N PHE A 17 26.51 -36.89 -21.22
CA PHE A 17 26.24 -36.81 -22.66
C PHE A 17 27.55 -36.81 -23.49
N SER A 18 28.47 -37.72 -23.18
CA SER A 18 29.54 -38.11 -24.11
C SER A 18 28.96 -39.10 -25.10
N LEU A 19 28.85 -38.71 -26.37
CA LEU A 19 28.26 -39.56 -27.40
C LEU A 19 29.16 -40.76 -27.75
N VAL A 20 28.81 -41.94 -27.23
CA VAL A 20 28.96 -43.19 -28.00
C VAL A 20 27.77 -44.11 -27.71
N PHE A 21 26.82 -44.19 -28.66
CA PHE A 21 26.37 -45.42 -29.33
C PHE A 21 25.10 -45.18 -30.17
N SER A 22 24.78 -46.16 -31.01
CA SER A 22 23.82 -46.03 -32.12
C SER A 22 22.36 -46.29 -31.73
N GLY A 23 21.50 -45.32 -32.02
CA GLY A 23 20.10 -45.51 -32.46
C GLY A 23 19.23 -46.48 -31.65
N SER A 24 18.53 -45.96 -30.64
CA SER A 24 17.29 -46.53 -30.11
C SER A 24 16.42 -45.40 -29.57
N ALA A 25 15.11 -45.44 -29.81
CA ALA A 25 14.19 -44.44 -29.26
C ALA A 25 13.89 -44.77 -27.79
N PHE A 26 13.94 -43.75 -26.92
CA PHE A 26 13.42 -43.85 -25.56
C PHE A 26 12.03 -43.21 -25.49
N SER A 27 11.09 -43.92 -24.90
CA SER A 27 9.73 -43.44 -24.63
C SER A 27 9.71 -42.45 -23.47
N ALA A 28 8.87 -41.42 -23.55
CA ALA A 28 8.67 -40.46 -22.48
C ALA A 28 8.12 -41.15 -21.21
N PHE A 29 8.62 -40.74 -20.04
CA PHE A 29 8.08 -41.15 -18.75
C PHE A 29 6.78 -40.40 -18.44
N ALA A 30 5.77 -41.12 -17.98
CA ALA A 30 4.67 -40.53 -17.23
C ALA A 30 5.10 -40.38 -15.76
N LEU A 31 4.88 -39.21 -15.19
CA LEU A 31 4.85 -39.01 -13.74
C LEU A 31 3.37 -39.08 -13.32
N GLU A 32 3.03 -39.99 -12.42
CA GLU A 32 1.67 -40.15 -11.89
C GLU A 32 1.22 -38.91 -11.10
N GLU A 33 -0.10 -38.76 -10.99
CA GLU A 33 -0.75 -37.56 -10.48
C GLU A 33 -0.79 -37.55 -8.94
N ASN A 34 -0.33 -36.43 -8.36
CA ASN A 34 -0.77 -35.95 -7.05
C ASN A 34 -0.94 -34.43 -7.17
N ASP A 35 -2.16 -33.95 -6.97
CA ASP A 35 -2.58 -32.57 -7.29
C ASP A 35 -2.03 -31.50 -6.31
N ASN A 36 -0.72 -31.27 -6.32
CA ASN A 36 -0.05 -30.16 -5.63
C ASN A 36 1.27 -29.77 -6.35
N ASP A 37 1.17 -29.41 -7.64
CA ASP A 37 2.32 -28.97 -8.45
C ASP A 37 2.76 -27.56 -8.00
N ILE A 38 3.88 -27.45 -7.28
CA ILE A 38 4.41 -26.17 -6.78
C ILE A 38 4.80 -25.30 -7.99
N ILE A 39 4.15 -24.15 -8.12
CA ILE A 39 4.46 -23.14 -9.12
C ILE A 39 5.81 -22.51 -8.79
N LEU A 40 6.69 -22.37 -9.78
CA LEU A 40 7.90 -21.58 -9.67
C LEU A 40 7.50 -20.10 -9.60
N SER A 41 7.50 -19.58 -8.37
CA SER A 41 6.79 -18.36 -7.99
C SER A 41 7.22 -17.12 -8.79
N ASP A 42 6.25 -16.54 -9.51
CA ASP A 42 6.23 -15.12 -9.89
C ASP A 42 5.13 -14.48 -9.04
N ASP A 43 5.41 -13.33 -8.42
CA ASP A 43 4.82 -13.00 -7.11
C ASP A 43 3.39 -12.42 -7.19
N SER A 44 2.37 -13.24 -6.88
CA SER A 44 1.03 -12.74 -6.50
C SER A 44 0.09 -13.74 -5.79
N ALA A 45 -0.04 -13.57 -4.46
CA ALA A 45 -1.29 -13.52 -3.68
C ALA A 45 -2.19 -14.77 -3.37
N THR A 46 -2.35 -14.97 -2.04
CA THR A 46 -3.59 -15.17 -1.24
C THR A 46 -4.32 -16.52 -1.06
N GLU A 47 -4.47 -16.83 0.25
CA GLU A 47 -5.63 -17.37 0.99
C GLU A 47 -5.76 -18.87 1.38
N GLU A 48 -6.55 -19.05 2.45
CA GLU A 48 -6.53 -20.03 3.54
C GLU A 48 -6.74 -21.53 3.23
N ALA A 49 -6.12 -22.40 4.04
CA ALA A 49 -6.70 -23.71 4.40
C ALA A 49 -6.17 -24.30 5.74
N ILE A 50 -7.02 -24.23 6.78
CA ILE A 50 -7.16 -25.21 7.89
C ILE A 50 -6.01 -25.30 8.94
N ALA A 51 -6.37 -25.73 10.15
CA ALA A 51 -5.53 -25.80 11.35
C ALA A 51 -5.65 -27.18 12.04
N GLU A 52 -5.06 -27.27 13.25
CA GLU A 52 -5.06 -28.39 14.21
C GLU A 52 -3.95 -29.45 14.08
N LEU A 53 -3.64 -30.04 15.25
CA LEU A 53 -2.55 -30.97 15.60
C LEU A 53 -1.14 -30.35 15.62
N GLY A 54 -0.39 -30.39 16.72
CA GLY A 54 -0.67 -30.91 18.06
C GLY A 54 0.61 -31.40 18.74
N ASP A 55 0.85 -30.98 19.99
CA ASP A 55 1.89 -31.38 20.94
C ASP A 55 3.10 -32.21 20.45
N GLU A 56 4.32 -31.70 20.69
CA GLU A 56 5.12 -32.24 21.81
C GLU A 56 6.31 -31.33 22.20
N ASN A 57 6.89 -31.60 23.38
CA ASN A 57 7.91 -30.77 24.01
C ASN A 57 9.32 -31.10 23.50
N TYR A 58 10.23 -30.12 23.48
CA TYR A 58 11.57 -30.35 24.02
C TYR A 58 12.21 -29.07 24.57
N ILE A 59 12.73 -29.14 25.80
CA ILE A 59 13.58 -28.13 26.43
C ILE A 59 14.95 -28.76 26.62
N ILE A 60 16.01 -28.15 26.07
CA ILE A 60 17.36 -28.23 26.61
C ILE A 60 17.97 -26.82 26.59
N GLU A 61 18.70 -26.50 27.64
CA GLU A 61 19.41 -25.25 27.89
C GLU A 61 20.79 -25.26 27.22
N GLY A 62 21.55 -24.16 27.28
CA GLY A 62 23.02 -24.28 27.29
C GLY A 62 23.81 -23.24 26.51
N GLU A 63 24.50 -22.40 27.29
CA GLU A 63 25.89 -21.94 27.05
C GLU A 63 26.17 -21.00 25.86
N THR A 64 26.30 -19.73 26.23
CA THR A 64 27.20 -18.77 25.58
C THR A 64 28.65 -19.24 25.65
N ASP A 65 29.46 -18.89 24.65
CA ASP A 65 30.86 -18.56 24.95
C ASP A 65 31.40 -17.44 24.04
N LEU A 66 32.31 -16.64 24.59
CA LEU A 66 33.10 -15.62 23.90
C LEU A 66 34.49 -16.19 23.63
N ILE A 67 35.19 -15.76 22.57
CA ILE A 67 36.66 -15.59 22.62
C ILE A 67 37.18 -14.71 21.46
N THR A 68 37.93 -13.69 21.90
CA THR A 68 38.89 -12.75 21.27
C THR A 68 39.11 -12.65 19.75
N GLU A 69 39.42 -11.40 19.36
CA GLU A 69 40.14 -11.02 18.13
C GLU A 69 41.54 -11.67 18.03
N GLU A 70 42.08 -11.73 16.80
CA GLU A 70 43.53 -11.56 16.57
C GLU A 70 43.73 -10.73 15.28
N THR A 71 44.86 -10.02 15.17
CA THR A 71 45.13 -9.05 14.09
C THR A 71 46.41 -9.40 13.35
N VAL A 72 46.63 -8.80 12.15
CA VAL A 72 47.90 -8.20 11.66
C VAL A 72 47.95 -8.09 10.12
N SER A 73 48.04 -6.83 9.66
CA SER A 73 48.73 -6.24 8.49
C SER A 73 48.79 -6.89 7.07
N PRO A 74 48.70 -6.05 6.00
CA PRO A 74 49.07 -6.40 4.62
C PRO A 74 50.59 -6.17 4.32
N ILE A 75 51.04 -6.51 3.11
CA ILE A 75 52.39 -6.25 2.56
C ILE A 75 52.25 -5.59 1.16
N ASN A 76 53.28 -4.83 0.75
CA ASN A 76 53.33 -3.89 -0.39
C ASN A 76 53.76 -4.50 -1.75
N GLU A 77 54.20 -3.62 -2.67
CA GLU A 77 54.99 -3.79 -3.92
C GLU A 77 54.15 -3.89 -5.22
N GLU A 78 54.40 -3.12 -6.31
CA GLU A 78 55.38 -2.05 -6.68
C GLU A 78 54.61 -0.85 -7.31
N GLU A 79 54.94 0.43 -7.07
CA GLU A 79 55.98 1.28 -7.73
C GLU A 79 55.94 1.41 -9.27
N GLU A 80 55.69 2.63 -9.76
CA GLU A 80 56.49 3.27 -10.83
C GLU A 80 56.44 4.81 -10.66
N VAL A 81 57.50 5.54 -11.04
CA VAL A 81 57.71 6.97 -10.72
C VAL A 81 58.12 7.77 -11.96
N ILE A 82 57.50 8.93 -12.16
CA ILE A 82 58.06 10.05 -12.96
C ILE A 82 57.84 11.37 -12.21
N SER A 83 58.87 12.19 -12.15
CA SER A 83 58.92 13.52 -11.54
C SER A 83 58.70 14.65 -12.56
N ASP A 84 58.41 15.86 -12.08
CA ASP A 84 59.39 16.97 -12.14
C ASP A 84 58.82 18.24 -11.46
N ASP A 85 59.72 19.06 -10.91
CA ASP A 85 59.39 20.20 -10.05
C ASP A 85 59.04 21.49 -10.83
N LEU A 86 58.38 22.45 -10.13
CA LEU A 86 58.84 23.85 -10.10
C LEU A 86 58.17 24.64 -8.94
N GLU A 87 58.93 25.57 -8.36
CA GLU A 87 58.64 26.27 -7.09
C GLU A 87 58.89 27.79 -7.24
N ILE A 88 58.70 28.58 -6.17
CA ILE A 88 59.10 30.00 -5.92
C ILE A 88 58.45 31.07 -6.85
N VAL A 89 58.20 32.37 -6.52
CA VAL A 89 58.23 33.32 -5.37
C VAL A 89 56.99 34.25 -5.57
N ASP A 90 56.25 34.82 -4.60
CA ASP A 90 56.51 35.77 -3.49
C ASP A 90 56.45 37.29 -3.85
N GLU A 91 56.19 38.13 -2.83
CA GLU A 91 56.26 39.62 -2.70
C GLU A 91 55.18 40.60 -3.27
N LEU A 92 54.40 41.17 -2.31
CA LEU A 92 54.26 42.61 -1.94
C LEU A 92 53.67 43.73 -2.87
N SER A 93 52.47 44.20 -2.46
CA SER A 93 52.20 45.56 -1.91
C SER A 93 51.66 46.75 -2.76
N THR A 94 51.02 47.70 -2.02
CA THR A 94 50.52 49.05 -2.37
C THR A 94 49.27 49.17 -3.28
N GLY A 95 48.29 50.04 -3.00
CA GLY A 95 48.06 50.87 -1.79
C GLY A 95 46.81 51.77 -1.89
N ASP A 96 46.23 52.10 -0.72
CA ASP A 96 45.40 53.28 -0.36
C ASP A 96 44.06 53.54 -1.11
N GLU A 97 43.08 54.31 -0.61
CA GLU A 97 43.08 55.35 0.45
C GLU A 97 41.70 55.49 1.16
N ASP A 98 41.68 56.08 2.38
CA ASP A 98 40.56 56.68 3.17
C ASP A 98 39.33 55.84 3.61
N THR A 99 39.07 55.59 4.93
CA THR A 99 38.53 56.43 6.05
C THR A 99 37.01 56.69 5.98
N GLU A 100 36.17 56.69 7.05
CA GLU A 100 36.29 56.59 8.53
C GLU A 100 34.92 56.09 9.13
N HIS A 101 34.62 55.75 10.41
CA HIS A 101 35.30 55.62 11.73
C HIS A 101 34.43 54.73 12.71
N VAL A 102 35.00 54.24 13.82
CA VAL A 102 34.53 54.08 15.25
C VAL A 102 33.00 54.06 15.59
N SER A 103 32.42 53.28 16.54
CA SER A 103 32.86 52.32 17.61
C SER A 103 31.76 51.22 17.81
N GLU A 104 32.00 49.98 18.28
CA GLU A 104 32.25 49.54 19.68
C GLU A 104 31.26 50.11 20.75
N SER A 105 30.71 49.35 21.73
CA SER A 105 30.85 47.93 22.15
C SER A 105 29.63 47.52 23.05
N VAL A 106 29.04 46.31 22.95
CA VAL A 106 29.24 45.09 23.81
C VAL A 106 28.42 45.03 25.14
N ASP A 107 27.91 43.83 25.44
CA ASP A 107 27.28 43.32 26.71
C ASP A 107 26.00 43.97 27.27
N GLN A 108 25.31 43.39 28.29
CA GLN A 108 24.84 42.00 28.55
C GLN A 108 23.90 42.05 29.79
N ALA A 109 22.99 41.08 29.95
CA ALA A 109 22.23 40.81 31.20
C ALA A 109 21.21 41.92 31.58
N GLU A 110 20.29 41.78 32.54
CA GLU A 110 19.64 40.64 33.20
C GLU A 110 18.31 41.15 33.83
N GLU A 111 17.40 40.25 34.22
CA GLU A 111 16.40 40.48 35.30
C GLU A 111 15.33 41.63 35.12
N ASP A 112 14.16 41.64 35.77
CA ASP A 112 13.40 40.56 36.42
C ASP A 112 11.86 40.81 36.35
N LEU A 113 11.10 39.86 36.90
CA LEU A 113 9.84 40.00 37.66
C LEU A 113 9.57 41.41 38.28
N SER A 114 8.33 41.85 38.56
CA SER A 114 6.96 41.34 38.32
C SER A 114 5.90 42.32 38.88
N MET A 115 4.60 42.00 38.72
CA MET A 115 3.46 42.56 39.49
C MET A 115 3.18 44.08 39.25
N VAL A 116 2.07 44.70 39.68
CA VAL A 116 0.89 44.28 40.48
C VAL A 116 -0.41 44.92 39.93
N ASP A 117 -1.55 44.46 40.44
CA ASP A 117 -2.81 45.21 40.72
C ASP A 117 -2.93 46.68 40.24
N SER A 118 -3.88 47.04 39.37
CA SER A 118 -5.36 47.09 39.53
C SER A 118 -5.90 48.43 40.06
N LEU A 119 -6.97 48.92 39.43
CA LEU A 119 -8.15 49.53 40.06
C LEU A 119 -9.23 49.80 39.00
N GLU A 120 -10.46 50.00 39.47
CA GLU A 120 -11.70 49.98 38.69
C GLU A 120 -12.49 51.29 38.90
N GLU A 121 -13.48 51.55 38.03
CA GLU A 121 -14.43 52.68 38.06
C GLU A 121 -13.84 54.10 37.79
N GLY A 122 -14.52 55.00 37.06
CA GLY A 122 -15.74 54.83 36.26
C GLY A 122 -16.34 56.16 35.78
N LEU A 123 -17.24 56.08 34.78
CA LEU A 123 -18.08 57.17 34.24
C LEU A 123 -17.30 58.26 33.44
N THR A 124 -17.88 58.97 32.45
CA THR A 124 -19.29 59.35 32.23
C THR A 124 -19.85 59.06 30.83
N ASP A 125 -21.17 58.79 30.81
CA ASP A 125 -22.09 58.72 29.66
C ASP A 125 -22.17 60.01 28.81
N SER A 126 -22.54 59.88 27.52
CA SER A 126 -23.57 60.73 26.84
C SER A 126 -23.70 60.50 25.31
N SER A 127 -24.29 59.38 24.84
CA SER A 127 -24.99 59.30 23.53
C SER A 127 -25.73 57.96 23.23
N LEU A 128 -26.76 57.70 24.02
CA LEU A 128 -28.02 57.00 23.66
C LEU A 128 -28.07 56.10 22.39
N THR A 129 -28.07 54.78 22.64
CA THR A 129 -28.99 53.76 22.07
C THR A 129 -29.67 53.97 20.69
N ASP A 130 -29.40 53.06 19.74
CA ASP A 130 -30.47 52.34 19.02
C ASP A 130 -29.97 50.95 18.54
N SER A 131 -30.94 50.11 18.18
CA SER A 131 -30.89 48.74 17.66
C SER A 131 -30.25 48.58 16.27
N SER A 132 -29.54 47.47 16.06
CA SER A 132 -29.23 46.91 14.72
C SER A 132 -28.61 45.50 14.72
N LEU A 133 -28.61 44.75 15.84
CA LEU A 133 -28.18 43.34 15.88
C LEU A 133 -29.24 42.37 15.29
N THR A 134 -29.52 42.50 13.99
CA THR A 134 -30.26 41.52 13.19
C THR A 134 -29.75 41.49 11.75
N ASP A 135 -28.73 40.65 11.47
CA ASP A 135 -28.56 40.12 10.11
C ASP A 135 -29.62 39.03 9.92
N SER A 136 -30.49 39.22 8.92
CA SER A 136 -31.72 38.46 8.71
C SER A 136 -31.58 37.28 7.74
N SER A 137 -30.35 36.79 7.54
CA SER A 137 -30.03 35.76 6.53
C SER A 137 -30.01 34.30 7.01
N LEU A 138 -30.10 34.03 8.32
CA LEU A 138 -30.05 32.67 8.90
C LEU A 138 -31.12 32.37 9.97
N THR A 139 -32.36 32.84 9.77
CA THR A 139 -33.52 32.25 10.46
C THR A 139 -33.97 30.99 9.73
N ASP A 140 -33.55 29.80 10.21
CA ASP A 140 -34.14 28.54 9.74
C ASP A 140 -35.57 28.40 10.27
N SER A 141 -36.54 28.78 9.44
CA SER A 141 -37.97 28.67 9.72
C SER A 141 -38.56 27.28 9.46
N SER A 142 -37.74 26.29 9.05
CA SER A 142 -38.22 24.92 8.78
C SER A 142 -38.64 24.13 10.04
N LEU A 143 -38.34 24.65 11.24
CA LEU A 143 -38.80 24.07 12.51
C LEU A 143 -40.11 24.66 13.06
N THR A 144 -40.80 25.52 12.30
CA THR A 144 -42.22 25.82 12.50
C THR A 144 -43.07 25.13 11.44
N ASP A 145 -43.07 23.79 11.45
CA ASP A 145 -44.02 23.01 10.66
C ASP A 145 -45.45 23.22 11.19
N SER A 146 -46.22 24.00 10.46
CA SER A 146 -47.65 24.24 10.67
C SER A 146 -48.54 23.35 9.77
N SER A 147 -47.95 22.37 9.08
CA SER A 147 -48.61 21.48 8.12
C SER A 147 -48.95 20.08 8.65
N LEU A 148 -48.94 19.88 9.98
CA LEU A 148 -49.69 18.80 10.63
C LEU A 148 -51.21 19.04 10.49
N THR A 149 -51.72 18.83 9.27
CA THR A 149 -53.15 18.66 9.00
C THR A 149 -53.70 17.44 9.74
N GLU A 150 -55.01 17.39 9.97
CA GLU A 150 -55.68 16.26 10.63
C GLU A 150 -55.77 15.02 9.73
N GLU A 151 -54.62 14.41 9.38
CA GLU A 151 -54.60 13.12 8.71
C GLU A 151 -54.96 11.99 9.69
N THR A 152 -56.27 11.70 9.68
CA THR A 152 -56.85 10.35 9.68
C THR A 152 -56.42 9.39 10.80
N LEU A 153 -57.35 9.11 11.70
CA LEU A 153 -57.29 8.02 12.69
C LEU A 153 -57.24 6.63 12.01
N VAL A 154 -56.05 6.21 11.58
CA VAL A 154 -55.78 4.82 11.16
C VAL A 154 -55.31 4.02 12.38
N GLY A 155 -56.21 3.19 12.91
CA GLY A 155 -55.96 2.13 13.90
C GLY A 155 -54.76 2.29 14.84
N ALA A 156 -54.93 3.06 15.92
CA ALA A 156 -53.92 3.11 16.98
C ALA A 156 -53.64 1.70 17.53
N SER A 157 -52.39 1.25 17.40
CA SER A 157 -51.92 -0.01 17.96
C SER A 157 -51.87 0.07 19.49
N ASP A 158 -52.29 -0.99 20.19
CA ASP A 158 -52.14 -1.12 21.65
C ASP A 158 -50.67 -1.17 22.12
N ASN A 159 -49.72 -1.30 21.18
CA ASN A 159 -48.29 -1.21 21.44
C ASN A 159 -47.73 0.15 21.00
N ILE A 160 -46.88 0.72 21.87
CA ILE A 160 -45.94 1.77 21.51
C ILE A 160 -44.77 1.12 20.75
N GLU A 161 -44.32 1.75 19.69
CA GLU A 161 -43.12 1.31 18.95
C GLU A 161 -41.85 1.53 19.78
N GLU A 162 -40.83 0.70 19.55
CA GLU A 162 -39.50 0.95 20.12
C GLU A 162 -38.78 2.03 19.33
N GLY A 163 -38.20 3.00 20.02
CA GLY A 163 -37.61 4.16 19.35
C GLY A 163 -37.14 5.23 20.32
N LEU A 164 -36.69 6.36 19.76
CA LEU A 164 -36.23 7.51 20.53
C LEU A 164 -37.33 8.57 20.57
N TYR A 165 -37.74 8.99 21.77
CA TYR A 165 -38.87 9.90 21.97
C TYR A 165 -38.53 11.07 22.89
N LEU A 166 -39.18 12.19 22.66
CA LEU A 166 -39.34 13.27 23.62
C LEU A 166 -40.74 13.16 24.25
N ILE A 167 -40.79 13.15 25.59
CA ILE A 167 -42.01 12.91 26.36
C ILE A 167 -42.61 14.27 26.75
N GLN A 168 -43.46 14.83 25.90
CA GLN A 168 -44.10 16.14 26.11
C GLN A 168 -45.21 16.03 27.17
N SER A 169 -45.32 17.02 28.05
CA SER A 169 -46.44 17.10 29.01
C SER A 169 -47.72 17.54 28.31
N ALA A 170 -48.87 16.97 28.68
CA ALA A 170 -50.15 17.49 28.22
C ALA A 170 -50.54 18.84 28.88
N LEU A 171 -49.86 19.30 29.94
CA LEU A 171 -50.11 20.60 30.56
C LEU A 171 -49.62 21.77 29.68
N ASP A 172 -48.39 21.68 29.14
CA ASP A 172 -47.81 22.68 28.24
C ASP A 172 -46.97 22.00 27.15
N THR A 173 -47.26 22.31 25.89
CA THR A 173 -46.55 21.77 24.72
C THR A 173 -45.10 22.27 24.58
N LYS A 174 -44.72 23.27 25.38
CA LYS A 174 -43.35 23.78 25.57
C LYS A 174 -42.59 23.08 26.70
N ALA A 175 -43.22 22.17 27.45
CA ALA A 175 -42.60 21.40 28.52
C ALA A 175 -42.50 19.89 28.17
N CYS A 176 -41.45 19.24 28.65
CA CYS A 176 -41.24 17.80 28.49
C CYS A 176 -40.49 17.21 29.70
N ILE A 177 -40.56 15.88 29.87
CA ILE A 177 -39.72 15.18 30.85
C ILE A 177 -38.24 15.35 30.46
N GLY A 178 -37.39 15.63 31.44
CA GLY A 178 -35.94 15.62 31.30
C GLY A 178 -35.24 15.29 32.62
N ILE A 179 -33.91 15.19 32.56
CA ILE A 179 -33.06 15.02 33.75
C ILE A 179 -32.61 16.38 34.27
N ALA A 180 -32.78 16.61 35.57
CA ALA A 180 -32.40 17.85 36.23
C ALA A 180 -30.94 18.24 35.94
N GLY A 181 -30.76 19.44 35.38
CA GLY A 181 -29.45 19.97 34.97
C GLY A 181 -28.68 19.13 33.93
N ASN A 182 -29.33 18.18 33.24
CA ASN A 182 -28.66 17.12 32.46
C ASN A 182 -27.64 16.28 33.27
N SER A 183 -27.80 16.20 34.59
CA SER A 183 -26.87 15.47 35.48
C SER A 183 -26.69 14.02 35.03
N THR A 184 -25.45 13.53 35.07
CA THR A 184 -25.12 12.13 34.70
C THR A 184 -25.22 11.17 35.88
N ALA A 185 -25.48 11.66 37.09
CA ALA A 185 -25.48 10.88 38.33
C ALA A 185 -26.70 9.95 38.47
N ASN A 186 -26.51 8.81 39.14
CA ASN A 186 -27.62 8.04 39.68
C ASN A 186 -28.39 8.88 40.72
N GLN A 187 -29.70 8.66 40.85
CA GLN A 187 -30.60 9.43 41.74
C GLN A 187 -30.75 10.92 41.36
N ALA A 188 -30.23 11.36 40.21
CA ALA A 188 -30.56 12.69 39.68
C ALA A 188 -32.05 12.76 39.31
N ASN A 189 -32.66 13.92 39.60
CA ASN A 189 -34.10 14.09 39.55
C ASN A 189 -34.68 14.04 38.12
N VAL A 190 -35.91 13.56 37.99
CA VAL A 190 -36.70 13.65 36.76
C VAL A 190 -37.74 14.75 36.94
N GLU A 191 -37.74 15.72 36.02
CA GLU A 191 -38.54 16.95 36.14
C GLU A 191 -39.08 17.40 34.77
N LEU A 192 -40.09 18.27 34.77
CA LEU A 192 -40.43 19.04 33.59
C LEU A 192 -39.29 20.03 33.30
N VAL A 193 -38.86 20.08 32.05
CA VAL A 193 -37.89 21.04 31.53
C VAL A 193 -38.45 21.73 30.29
N SER A 194 -37.95 22.93 29.99
CA SER A 194 -38.24 23.62 28.72
C SER A 194 -37.81 22.76 27.54
N LYS A 195 -38.73 22.50 26.61
CA LYS A 195 -38.51 21.67 25.41
C LYS A 195 -37.58 22.37 24.42
N THR A 196 -36.27 22.14 24.56
CA THR A 196 -35.21 22.78 23.76
C THR A 196 -34.49 21.82 22.81
N GLY A 197 -34.74 20.51 22.91
CA GLY A 197 -34.00 19.50 22.13
C GLY A 197 -32.61 19.20 22.69
N GLY A 198 -32.37 19.49 23.98
CA GLY A 198 -31.17 19.03 24.68
C GLY A 198 -31.16 17.51 24.85
N TYR A 199 -29.98 16.88 24.81
CA TYR A 199 -29.86 15.42 24.82
C TYR A 199 -30.48 14.74 26.06
N GLY A 200 -30.45 15.39 27.23
CA GLY A 200 -31.09 14.88 28.46
C GLY A 200 -32.62 14.92 28.46
N GLN A 201 -33.27 15.36 27.37
CA GLN A 201 -34.73 15.43 27.18
C GLN A 201 -35.29 14.28 26.34
N PHE A 202 -34.41 13.47 25.73
CA PHE A 202 -34.81 12.33 24.90
C PHE A 202 -34.63 11.02 25.66
N PHE A 203 -35.55 10.09 25.45
CA PHE A 203 -35.58 8.77 26.08
C PHE A 203 -35.84 7.70 25.02
N TYR A 204 -34.99 6.69 24.95
CA TYR A 204 -35.30 5.46 24.23
C TYR A 204 -36.41 4.75 24.98
N ILE A 205 -37.54 4.53 24.31
CA ILE A 205 -38.59 3.62 24.76
C ILE A 205 -38.18 2.24 24.26
N LYS A 206 -37.79 1.38 25.20
CA LYS A 206 -37.41 -0.02 24.93
C LYS A 206 -38.45 -0.96 25.49
N LYS A 207 -38.77 -2.01 24.76
CA LYS A 207 -39.71 -3.04 25.19
C LYS A 207 -38.97 -4.21 25.83
N THR A 208 -39.50 -4.68 26.94
CA THR A 208 -38.98 -5.82 27.70
C THR A 208 -39.64 -7.12 27.22
N SER A 209 -38.99 -8.26 27.46
CA SER A 209 -39.48 -9.58 27.03
C SER A 209 -40.79 -10.00 27.70
N ASP A 210 -41.11 -9.44 28.87
CA ASP A 210 -42.40 -9.53 29.57
C ASP A 210 -43.40 -8.43 29.16
N GLY A 211 -43.13 -7.69 28.09
CA GLY A 211 -44.09 -6.82 27.40
C GLY A 211 -44.19 -5.37 27.88
N TYR A 212 -43.57 -5.04 29.02
CA TYR A 212 -43.51 -3.68 29.57
C TYR A 212 -42.45 -2.81 28.89
N TYR A 213 -42.45 -1.50 29.16
CA TYR A 213 -41.49 -0.55 28.60
C TYR A 213 -40.50 -0.04 29.64
N GLN A 214 -39.28 0.28 29.21
CA GLN A 214 -38.28 1.04 29.96
C GLN A 214 -37.97 2.35 29.20
N PHE A 215 -37.96 3.47 29.92
CA PHE A 215 -37.58 4.78 29.38
C PHE A 215 -36.12 5.05 29.72
N VAL A 216 -35.21 4.87 28.76
CA VAL A 216 -33.76 5.01 28.95
C VAL A 216 -33.28 6.34 28.39
N ASN A 217 -32.81 7.23 29.24
CA ASN A 217 -32.37 8.56 28.82
C ASN A 217 -31.20 8.49 27.83
N TYR A 218 -31.32 9.21 26.73
CA TYR A 218 -30.39 9.19 25.60
C TYR A 218 -28.97 9.63 26.01
N TYR A 219 -28.87 10.67 26.84
CA TYR A 219 -27.59 11.26 27.24
C TYR A 219 -26.85 10.43 28.30
N THR A 220 -27.58 9.83 29.24
CA THR A 220 -26.99 9.21 30.44
C THR A 220 -27.01 7.68 30.46
N GLU A 221 -27.74 7.05 29.53
CA GLU A 221 -28.09 5.61 29.49
C GLU A 221 -28.77 5.08 30.76
N LYS A 222 -29.36 5.97 31.55
CA LYS A 222 -30.06 5.62 32.79
C LYS A 222 -31.55 5.53 32.56
N ALA A 223 -32.19 4.54 33.16
CA ALA A 223 -33.63 4.38 33.10
C ALA A 223 -34.33 5.35 34.05
N ILE A 224 -35.51 5.83 33.67
CA ILE A 224 -36.48 6.42 34.60
C ILE A 224 -36.82 5.36 35.66
N HIS A 225 -36.56 5.69 36.91
CA HIS A 225 -36.48 4.77 38.05
C HIS A 225 -37.23 5.33 39.26
N ILE A 226 -37.81 4.43 40.04
CA ILE A 226 -38.54 4.73 41.26
C ILE A 226 -37.71 4.24 42.46
N PRO A 227 -37.14 5.13 43.29
CA PRO A 227 -36.33 4.74 44.45
C PRO A 227 -37.10 3.79 45.37
N GLY A 228 -36.52 2.63 45.65
CA GLY A 228 -37.13 1.57 46.47
C GLY A 228 -38.44 0.97 45.93
N GLY A 229 -38.85 1.29 44.69
CA GLY A 229 -40.16 0.90 44.16
C GLY A 229 -41.33 1.54 44.91
N GLY A 230 -41.17 2.80 45.35
CA GLY A 230 -42.10 3.58 46.17
C GLY A 230 -43.58 3.42 45.79
N LYS A 231 -44.42 3.17 46.81
CA LYS A 231 -45.83 2.73 46.67
C LYS A 231 -46.87 3.75 47.15
N ALA A 232 -46.44 4.97 47.46
CA ALA A 232 -47.30 6.06 47.94
C ALA A 232 -47.40 7.18 46.90
N PRO A 233 -48.55 7.85 46.78
CA PRO A 233 -48.65 9.10 46.01
C PRO A 233 -47.65 10.14 46.50
N GLY A 234 -47.03 10.88 45.57
CA GLY A 234 -45.90 11.76 45.84
C GLY A 234 -44.54 11.06 45.90
N ALA A 235 -44.45 9.74 45.64
CA ALA A 235 -43.16 9.07 45.51
C ALA A 235 -42.38 9.63 44.32
N ASN A 236 -41.12 10.02 44.56
CA ASN A 236 -40.31 10.71 43.56
C ASN A 236 -39.83 9.79 42.43
N VAL A 237 -39.53 10.38 41.27
CA VAL A 237 -38.95 9.69 40.11
C VAL A 237 -37.57 10.27 39.80
N VAL A 238 -36.60 9.39 39.58
CA VAL A 238 -35.19 9.74 39.32
C VAL A 238 -34.67 8.98 38.11
N GLN A 239 -33.47 9.28 37.63
CA GLN A 239 -32.73 8.33 36.79
C GLN A 239 -31.86 7.39 37.62
N TYR A 240 -31.68 6.15 37.15
CA TYR A 240 -30.70 5.22 37.71
C TYR A 240 -30.14 4.28 36.64
N ALA A 241 -28.94 3.74 36.87
CA ALA A 241 -28.32 2.74 36.00
C ALA A 241 -29.35 1.67 35.56
N LEU A 242 -29.38 1.39 34.26
CA LEU A 242 -30.33 0.46 33.64
C LEU A 242 -30.19 -0.95 34.26
N ARG A 243 -31.31 -1.51 34.68
CA ARG A 243 -31.45 -2.86 35.26
C ARG A 243 -32.80 -3.44 34.83
N ASP A 244 -32.90 -4.76 34.73
CA ASP A 244 -34.20 -5.41 34.58
C ASP A 244 -34.91 -5.48 35.94
N LEU A 245 -35.69 -4.45 36.27
CA LEU A 245 -36.37 -4.29 37.56
C LEU A 245 -37.75 -3.67 37.37
N ASN A 246 -38.76 -4.15 38.11
CA ASN A 246 -40.12 -3.58 38.07
C ASN A 246 -40.17 -2.09 38.44
N ALA A 247 -39.19 -1.60 39.22
CA ALA A 247 -39.01 -0.18 39.55
C ALA A 247 -38.35 0.66 38.43
N GLN A 248 -38.18 0.07 37.24
CA GLN A 248 -37.79 0.72 35.97
C GLN A 248 -38.70 0.27 34.81
N LYS A 249 -39.72 -0.57 35.06
CA LYS A 249 -40.70 -1.04 34.07
C LYS A 249 -42.01 -0.27 34.19
N TRP A 250 -42.61 0.00 33.03
CA TRP A 250 -43.78 0.84 32.88
C TRP A 250 -44.77 0.24 31.89
N SER A 251 -46.06 0.30 32.20
CA SER A 251 -47.14 0.09 31.22
C SER A 251 -47.49 1.44 30.60
N VAL A 252 -47.58 1.51 29.28
CA VAL A 252 -47.88 2.74 28.52
C VAL A 252 -49.15 2.49 27.73
N ASN A 253 -50.19 3.31 27.98
CA ASN A 253 -51.53 3.06 27.45
C ASN A 253 -52.07 4.36 26.82
N TYR A 254 -52.50 4.30 25.55
CA TYR A 254 -53.17 5.42 24.90
C TYR A 254 -54.48 5.79 25.63
N VAL A 255 -54.77 7.07 25.70
CA VAL A 255 -56.08 7.57 26.12
C VAL A 255 -57.03 7.43 24.93
N SER A 256 -58.14 6.72 25.11
CA SER A 256 -59.09 6.40 24.04
C SER A 256 -59.53 7.65 23.26
N GLY A 257 -59.42 7.59 21.92
CA GLY A 257 -59.72 8.71 21.03
C GLY A 257 -58.68 9.85 21.06
N SER A 258 -57.45 9.60 21.50
CA SER A 258 -56.43 10.63 21.69
C SER A 258 -55.01 10.18 21.30
N THR A 259 -54.11 11.15 21.07
CA THR A 259 -52.68 10.90 20.83
C THR A 259 -51.82 10.98 22.11
N TYR A 260 -52.45 11.21 23.27
CA TYR A 260 -51.81 11.16 24.57
C TYR A 260 -51.83 9.74 25.17
N VAL A 261 -50.81 9.42 25.98
CA VAL A 261 -50.70 8.20 26.77
C VAL A 261 -50.74 8.51 28.27
N THR A 262 -51.16 7.53 29.07
CA THR A 262 -50.88 7.48 30.52
C THR A 262 -49.82 6.41 30.78
N ILE A 263 -48.88 6.71 31.68
CA ILE A 263 -47.73 5.85 31.96
C ILE A 263 -47.79 5.36 33.41
N GLN A 264 -47.87 4.05 33.62
CA GLN A 264 -48.09 3.40 34.90
C GLN A 264 -46.87 2.59 35.35
N SER A 265 -46.46 2.74 36.61
CA SER A 265 -45.40 1.96 37.25
C SER A 265 -45.80 0.49 37.44
N VAL A 266 -44.94 -0.44 37.00
CA VAL A 266 -45.13 -1.88 37.26
C VAL A 266 -44.82 -2.26 38.72
N SER A 267 -43.97 -1.51 39.43
CA SER A 267 -43.65 -1.80 40.84
C SER A 267 -44.75 -1.47 41.84
N CYS A 268 -45.73 -0.62 41.48
CA CYS A 268 -46.75 -0.14 42.42
C CYS A 268 -48.13 0.20 41.84
N GLY A 269 -48.31 0.25 40.52
CA GLY A 269 -49.58 0.60 39.87
C GLY A 269 -49.95 2.08 39.88
N LEU A 270 -49.08 2.96 40.41
CA LEU A 270 -49.25 4.43 40.36
C LEU A 270 -48.78 4.99 39.00
N PHE A 271 -49.24 6.19 38.66
CA PHE A 271 -49.04 6.83 37.35
C PHE A 271 -48.06 8.01 37.43
N LEU A 272 -47.32 8.26 36.34
CA LEU A 272 -46.42 9.41 36.19
C LEU A 272 -47.22 10.72 36.12
N ASP A 273 -46.91 11.63 37.05
CA ASP A 273 -47.69 12.81 37.38
C ASP A 273 -46.80 14.07 37.52
N CYS A 274 -47.32 15.22 37.09
CA CYS A 274 -46.68 16.53 37.24
C CYS A 274 -47.03 17.13 38.61
N ALA A 275 -46.05 17.24 39.52
CA ALA A 275 -46.31 17.55 40.93
C ALA A 275 -47.15 18.83 41.16
N GLY A 276 -48.40 18.63 41.60
CA GLY A 276 -49.35 19.71 41.86
C GLY A 276 -49.95 20.36 40.61
N ALA A 277 -50.03 19.62 39.50
CA ALA A 277 -50.57 20.05 38.20
C ALA A 277 -49.88 21.30 37.59
N LYS A 278 -48.58 21.46 37.86
CA LYS A 278 -47.78 22.59 37.35
C LYS A 278 -47.09 22.22 36.03
N SER A 279 -46.99 23.19 35.12
CA SER A 279 -46.28 23.05 33.83
C SER A 279 -44.87 23.68 33.82
N ALA A 280 -44.50 24.42 34.87
CA ALA A 280 -43.26 25.18 34.89
C ALA A 280 -42.00 24.28 34.87
N PRO A 281 -40.91 24.69 34.18
CA PRO A 281 -39.62 24.01 34.30
C PRO A 281 -39.17 23.90 35.77
N GLY A 282 -38.58 22.76 36.14
CA GLY A 282 -38.30 22.39 37.53
C GLY A 282 -39.52 21.83 38.29
N THR A 283 -40.69 21.67 37.66
CA THR A 283 -41.78 20.90 38.28
C THR A 283 -41.38 19.44 38.38
N ASN A 284 -41.41 18.91 39.60
CA ASN A 284 -41.02 17.54 39.88
C ASN A 284 -41.94 16.51 39.17
N ILE A 285 -41.35 15.43 38.63
CA ILE A 285 -42.12 14.27 38.16
C ILE A 285 -42.21 13.24 39.29
N GLN A 286 -43.43 12.83 39.59
CA GLN A 286 -43.74 11.94 40.72
C GLN A 286 -44.69 10.82 40.30
N LEU A 287 -44.99 9.92 41.25
CA LEU A 287 -46.04 8.92 41.13
C LEU A 287 -47.31 9.35 41.86
N ASN A 288 -48.48 9.17 41.25
CA ASN A 288 -49.77 9.52 41.84
C ASN A 288 -50.87 8.49 41.51
N LYS A 289 -52.05 8.63 42.13
CA LYS A 289 -53.24 7.83 41.80
C LYS A 289 -53.85 8.33 40.49
N LYS A 290 -54.35 7.41 39.67
CA LYS A 290 -55.03 7.78 38.43
C LYS A 290 -56.26 8.64 38.70
N THR A 291 -56.37 9.78 38.02
CA THR A 291 -57.43 10.78 38.23
C THR A 291 -58.18 11.03 36.91
N ASN A 292 -58.72 9.95 36.32
CA ASN A 292 -59.62 9.97 35.16
C ASN A 292 -59.07 10.60 33.85
N ASN A 293 -57.77 10.50 33.58
CA ASN A 293 -57.06 11.10 32.43
C ASN A 293 -57.09 12.64 32.48
N VAL A 294 -56.59 13.22 33.57
CA VAL A 294 -56.29 14.67 33.66
C VAL A 294 -54.93 15.01 33.03
N ARG A 295 -54.68 16.29 32.74
CA ARG A 295 -53.55 16.72 31.88
C ARG A 295 -52.19 16.55 32.55
N GLU A 296 -52.14 16.51 33.88
CA GLU A 296 -50.95 16.29 34.70
C GLU A 296 -50.46 14.83 34.70
N GLU A 297 -51.32 13.85 34.40
CA GLU A 297 -50.97 12.43 34.26
C GLU A 297 -50.86 11.96 32.79
N MET A 298 -51.01 12.89 31.84
CA MET A 298 -51.04 12.63 30.40
C MET A 298 -49.79 13.16 29.68
N TRP A 299 -49.30 12.33 28.75
CA TRP A 299 -48.02 12.53 28.07
C TRP A 299 -48.18 12.34 26.57
N ARG A 300 -47.53 13.17 25.75
CA ARG A 300 -47.45 12.95 24.29
C ARG A 300 -46.07 12.43 23.94
N LEU A 301 -46.03 11.22 23.38
CA LEU A 301 -44.79 10.64 22.86
C LEU A 301 -44.55 11.24 21.48
N ILE A 302 -43.54 12.11 21.37
CA ILE A 302 -43.13 12.70 20.09
C ILE A 302 -41.86 11.95 19.66
N PRO A 303 -41.85 11.23 18.52
CA PRO A 303 -40.63 10.66 17.98
C PRO A 303 -39.54 11.74 17.84
N ALA A 304 -38.28 11.38 18.06
CA ALA A 304 -37.19 12.31 17.87
C ALA A 304 -37.10 12.71 16.38
N TYR A 305 -37.16 14.01 16.12
CA TYR A 305 -36.92 14.61 14.80
C TYR A 305 -35.78 15.64 14.90
N GLY A 306 -35.13 15.95 13.76
CA GLY A 306 -33.97 16.84 13.72
C GLY A 306 -32.72 16.24 14.37
N LYS A 307 -31.83 17.11 14.89
CA LYS A 307 -30.49 16.81 15.45
C LYS A 307 -30.30 15.39 16.02
N VAL A 308 -31.10 14.98 17.00
CA VAL A 308 -30.88 13.74 17.75
C VAL A 308 -31.33 12.51 16.95
N ALA A 309 -32.35 12.66 16.11
CA ALA A 309 -32.75 11.66 15.12
C ALA A 309 -31.60 11.38 14.16
N VAL A 310 -30.96 12.44 13.64
CA VAL A 310 -29.80 12.32 12.76
C VAL A 310 -28.68 11.53 13.43
N GLU A 311 -28.32 11.83 14.68
CA GLU A 311 -27.28 11.06 15.38
C GLU A 311 -27.66 9.58 15.56
N SER A 312 -28.93 9.29 15.84
CA SER A 312 -29.42 7.93 16.10
C SER A 312 -29.49 7.02 14.85
N ARG A 313 -29.55 7.59 13.65
CA ARG A 313 -29.62 6.86 12.37
C ARG A 313 -28.28 6.75 11.63
N LEU A 314 -27.19 7.28 12.19
CA LEU A 314 -25.87 7.24 11.57
C LEU A 314 -25.36 5.78 11.45
N ILE A 315 -24.97 5.38 10.25
CA ILE A 315 -24.40 4.06 9.94
C ILE A 315 -22.89 4.15 9.64
N ASP A 316 -22.15 3.04 9.66
CA ASP A 316 -20.73 3.03 9.23
C ASP A 316 -20.60 3.48 7.76
N ALA A 317 -19.75 4.49 7.50
CA ALA A 317 -19.48 5.02 6.17
C ALA A 317 -18.58 4.12 5.31
N LYS A 318 -18.03 3.03 5.88
CA LYS A 318 -17.23 1.99 5.18
C LYS A 318 -16.06 2.57 4.37
N ILE A 319 -15.32 3.50 4.98
CA ILE A 319 -14.19 4.18 4.31
C ILE A 319 -13.05 3.19 4.09
N SER A 320 -12.82 2.81 2.83
CA SER A 320 -11.73 1.89 2.44
C SER A 320 -10.37 2.34 2.97
N LYS A 321 -9.54 1.40 3.43
CA LYS A 321 -8.12 1.64 3.78
C LYS A 321 -7.43 2.43 2.65
N GLY A 322 -6.74 3.51 2.99
CA GLY A 322 -6.09 4.37 2.00
C GLY A 322 -5.74 5.76 2.52
N TYR A 323 -5.32 6.65 1.61
CA TYR A 323 -4.90 8.02 1.89
C TYR A 323 -5.99 9.02 1.51
N TYR A 324 -6.21 10.02 2.37
CA TYR A 324 -7.34 10.96 2.27
C TYR A 324 -6.95 12.37 2.74
N HIS A 325 -7.50 13.39 2.08
CA HIS A 325 -7.74 14.67 2.72
C HIS A 325 -9.11 14.62 3.40
N ILE A 326 -9.18 15.19 4.60
CA ILE A 326 -10.41 15.28 5.39
C ILE A 326 -10.88 16.73 5.30
N ASN A 327 -11.78 17.01 4.37
CA ASN A 327 -12.34 18.34 4.08
C ASN A 327 -13.62 18.58 4.88
N VAL A 328 -13.95 19.83 5.19
CA VAL A 328 -15.32 20.18 5.63
C VAL A 328 -16.27 20.07 4.43
N LYS A 329 -17.47 19.50 4.60
CA LYS A 329 -18.44 19.34 3.51
C LYS A 329 -18.80 20.71 2.92
N GLY A 330 -18.78 20.81 1.58
CA GLY A 330 -18.98 22.07 0.86
C GLY A 330 -17.70 22.90 0.65
N HIS A 331 -16.67 22.72 1.50
CA HIS A 331 -15.42 23.50 1.45
C HIS A 331 -14.26 22.63 0.96
N THR A 332 -14.27 22.33 -0.35
CA THR A 332 -13.26 21.49 -1.02
C THR A 332 -11.83 22.05 -0.95
N ASN A 333 -11.69 23.33 -0.62
CA ASN A 333 -10.43 24.04 -0.40
C ASN A 333 -10.02 24.20 1.08
N LEU A 334 -10.77 23.66 2.05
CA LEU A 334 -10.40 23.65 3.47
C LEU A 334 -10.34 22.22 4.00
N ALA A 335 -9.16 21.82 4.49
CA ALA A 335 -8.89 20.46 4.96
C ALA A 335 -8.18 20.46 6.32
N ALA A 336 -8.32 19.35 7.05
CA ALA A 336 -7.56 19.09 8.27
C ALA A 336 -6.05 19.15 8.01
N HIS A 337 -5.31 19.68 8.98
CA HIS A 337 -3.89 19.98 8.90
C HIS A 337 -3.27 19.88 10.30
N VAL A 338 -2.14 19.18 10.42
CA VAL A 338 -1.32 19.21 11.64
C VAL A 338 -0.66 20.58 11.78
N SER A 339 -0.99 21.33 12.84
CA SER A 339 -0.55 22.71 13.02
C SER A 339 0.97 22.87 12.94
N GLY A 340 1.42 23.93 12.26
CA GLY A 340 2.82 24.20 11.95
C GLY A 340 3.51 23.13 11.08
N ALA A 341 2.75 22.21 10.48
CA ALA A 341 3.25 20.95 9.91
C ALA A 341 4.15 20.16 10.88
N SER A 342 3.88 20.26 12.19
CA SER A 342 4.72 19.71 13.26
C SER A 342 4.76 18.18 13.25
N THR A 343 5.90 17.60 13.63
CA THR A 343 6.06 16.16 13.86
C THR A 343 5.93 15.77 15.33
N ALA A 344 5.77 16.72 16.26
CA ALA A 344 5.68 16.47 17.70
C ALA A 344 4.31 15.92 18.13
N ALA A 345 4.28 15.09 19.17
CA ALA A 345 3.03 14.72 19.82
C ALA A 345 2.41 15.93 20.56
N GLY A 346 1.08 15.96 20.69
CA GLY A 346 0.34 17.08 21.26
C GLY A 346 0.05 18.24 20.28
N ALA A 347 0.69 18.26 19.10
CA ALA A 347 0.38 19.27 18.07
C ALA A 347 -1.10 19.17 17.65
N SER A 348 -1.81 20.30 17.68
CA SER A 348 -3.23 20.38 17.37
C SER A 348 -3.52 20.21 15.88
N ILE A 349 -4.70 19.66 15.56
CA ILE A 349 -5.23 19.62 14.21
C ILE A 349 -6.09 20.86 13.98
N MET A 350 -5.87 21.56 12.88
CA MET A 350 -6.62 22.74 12.48
C MET A 350 -7.08 22.62 11.02
N LEU A 351 -8.03 23.44 10.60
CA LEU A 351 -8.27 23.67 9.19
C LEU A 351 -7.14 24.49 8.59
N ARG A 352 -6.71 24.13 7.39
CA ARG A 352 -5.87 24.96 6.54
C ARG A 352 -6.41 24.92 5.12
N THR A 353 -6.14 25.97 4.35
CA THR A 353 -6.30 25.96 2.90
C THR A 353 -5.64 24.72 2.33
N LEU A 354 -6.34 23.97 1.49
CA LEU A 354 -5.85 22.71 0.93
C LEU A 354 -4.70 22.98 -0.05
N GLY A 355 -3.49 22.57 0.33
CA GLY A 355 -2.33 22.46 -0.55
C GLY A 355 -1.72 21.05 -0.44
N GLU A 356 -0.61 20.82 -1.14
CA GLU A 356 -0.04 19.48 -1.30
C GLU A 356 0.95 19.07 -0.20
N SER A 357 0.72 19.51 1.04
CA SER A 357 1.57 19.17 2.19
C SER A 357 1.16 17.83 2.82
N TYR A 358 2.13 16.95 3.11
CA TYR A 358 1.91 15.73 3.90
C TYR A 358 1.30 15.97 5.30
N SER A 359 1.34 17.22 5.81
CA SER A 359 0.64 17.62 7.04
C SER A 359 -0.90 17.64 6.90
N GLN A 360 -1.42 17.60 5.67
CA GLN A 360 -2.85 17.59 5.30
C GLN A 360 -3.30 16.24 4.71
N ALA A 361 -2.42 15.25 4.67
CA ALA A 361 -2.69 13.90 4.19
C ALA A 361 -2.79 12.92 5.37
N PHE A 362 -3.81 12.07 5.36
CA PHE A 362 -4.07 11.11 6.44
C PHE A 362 -4.33 9.71 5.89
N ALA A 363 -3.70 8.70 6.46
CA ALA A 363 -4.06 7.30 6.24
C ALA A 363 -5.22 6.91 7.16
N ILE A 364 -6.22 6.25 6.57
CA ILE A 364 -7.35 5.66 7.27
C ILE A 364 -7.13 4.15 7.36
N TYR A 365 -7.20 3.62 8.57
CA TYR A 365 -7.07 2.20 8.88
C TYR A 365 -8.34 1.72 9.60
N PRO A 366 -9.21 0.92 8.96
CA PRO A 366 -10.25 0.17 9.67
C PRO A 366 -9.63 -0.76 10.73
N GLN A 367 -10.34 -1.02 11.83
CA GLN A 367 -9.85 -1.81 12.97
C GLN A 367 -10.76 -3.00 13.33
N GLY A 368 -11.91 -3.15 12.65
CA GLY A 368 -13.04 -3.96 13.11
C GLY A 368 -14.17 -3.08 13.65
N ASP A 369 -15.38 -3.63 13.80
CA ASP A 369 -16.52 -3.02 14.50
C ASP A 369 -16.88 -1.55 14.16
N GLY A 370 -16.65 -1.14 12.91
CA GLY A 370 -16.86 0.24 12.45
C GLY A 370 -15.85 1.27 13.01
N LEU A 371 -14.81 0.81 13.70
CA LEU A 371 -13.73 1.63 14.25
C LEU A 371 -12.60 1.84 13.24
N TYR A 372 -12.01 3.02 13.32
CA TYR A 372 -10.93 3.50 12.46
C TYR A 372 -9.84 4.17 13.28
N LYS A 373 -8.59 4.04 12.81
CA LYS A 373 -7.47 4.90 13.20
C LYS A 373 -7.11 5.84 12.05
N ILE A 374 -6.92 7.12 12.37
CA ILE A 374 -6.56 8.19 11.42
C ILE A 374 -5.12 8.62 11.71
N LYS A 375 -4.19 8.41 10.78
CA LYS A 375 -2.75 8.68 10.95
C LYS A 375 -2.26 9.76 9.99
N ASN A 376 -1.59 10.80 10.47
CA ASN A 376 -0.94 11.77 9.58
C ASN A 376 0.31 11.18 8.90
N ILE A 377 0.52 11.47 7.61
CA ILE A 377 1.60 10.88 6.81
C ILE A 377 2.97 11.50 7.08
N ARG A 378 3.03 12.79 7.50
CA ARG A 378 4.28 13.48 7.83
C ARG A 378 4.84 13.08 9.19
N SER A 379 3.98 13.03 10.22
CA SER A 379 4.39 12.82 11.61
C SER A 379 4.31 11.35 12.08
N GLU A 380 3.61 10.52 11.31
CA GLU A 380 3.20 9.13 11.61
C GLU A 380 2.37 8.97 12.90
N LYS A 381 1.85 10.08 13.42
CA LYS A 381 1.05 10.14 14.65
C LYS A 381 -0.43 10.08 14.34
N TYR A 382 -1.19 9.56 15.29
CA TYR A 382 -2.62 9.31 15.16
C TYR A 382 -3.43 10.47 15.72
N PHE A 383 -4.54 10.82 15.08
CA PHE A 383 -5.53 11.75 15.64
C PHE A 383 -6.04 11.20 16.97
N ALA A 384 -6.05 12.08 17.98
CA ALA A 384 -6.55 11.77 19.30
C ALA A 384 -7.36 12.94 19.89
N THR A 385 -8.32 12.65 20.76
CA THR A 385 -8.83 13.67 21.68
C THR A 385 -7.67 14.11 22.59
N SER A 386 -7.52 15.42 22.84
CA SER A 386 -6.47 15.93 23.72
C SER A 386 -6.66 15.41 25.15
N ASN A 387 -7.82 15.74 25.73
CA ASN A 387 -8.29 15.27 27.04
C ASN A 387 -9.12 13.98 26.93
N GLY A 388 -9.51 13.45 28.10
CA GLY A 388 -10.36 12.27 28.23
C GLY A 388 -11.81 12.47 27.78
N SER A 389 -12.64 11.47 28.05
CA SER A 389 -13.96 11.15 27.46
C SER A 389 -15.13 12.14 27.70
N GLY A 390 -14.87 13.43 27.92
CA GLY A 390 -15.94 14.42 28.11
C GLY A 390 -15.47 15.88 28.04
N GLY A 391 -16.02 16.63 27.09
CA GLY A 391 -15.84 18.08 26.97
C GLY A 391 -15.28 18.55 25.62
N THR A 392 -15.66 19.77 25.22
CA THR A 392 -15.17 20.46 24.03
C THR A 392 -13.66 20.64 24.11
N SER A 393 -12.91 20.05 23.18
CA SER A 393 -11.44 19.97 23.28
C SER A 393 -10.76 19.84 21.92
N ASN A 394 -9.55 20.36 21.76
CA ASN A 394 -8.80 20.25 20.49
C ASN A 394 -8.55 18.78 20.12
N ILE A 395 -8.62 18.46 18.83
CA ILE A 395 -8.00 17.23 18.30
C ILE A 395 -6.50 17.48 18.17
N VAL A 396 -5.70 16.49 18.56
CA VAL A 396 -4.23 16.54 18.52
C VAL A 396 -3.68 15.29 17.85
N GLN A 397 -2.39 15.25 17.53
CA GLN A 397 -1.70 14.02 17.15
C GLN A 397 -0.95 13.39 18.34
N LYS A 398 -1.06 12.07 18.53
CA LYS A 398 -0.35 11.29 19.58
C LYS A 398 0.44 10.12 18.97
N ASN A 399 1.45 9.64 19.70
CA ASN A 399 2.18 8.42 19.34
C ASN A 399 1.24 7.21 19.28
N ALA A 400 1.57 6.22 18.47
CA ALA A 400 0.80 4.99 18.37
C ALA A 400 0.68 4.32 19.75
N SER A 401 -0.53 3.94 20.15
CA SER A 401 -0.77 3.15 21.36
C SER A 401 -1.83 2.07 21.11
N SER A 402 -1.65 0.90 21.73
CA SER A 402 -2.66 -0.16 21.84
C SER A 402 -3.64 0.17 22.97
N GLY A 403 -4.94 -0.04 22.75
CA GLY A 403 -5.99 0.26 23.75
C GLY A 403 -6.30 1.73 24.01
N ASP A 404 -5.53 2.70 23.48
CA ASP A 404 -5.85 4.14 23.62
C ASP A 404 -7.12 4.51 22.82
N ALA A 405 -8.26 4.50 23.52
CA ALA A 405 -9.57 4.87 22.98
C ALA A 405 -9.65 6.33 22.50
N SER A 406 -8.73 7.22 22.90
CA SER A 406 -8.67 8.56 22.31
C SER A 406 -8.25 8.55 20.84
N GLN A 407 -7.55 7.50 20.39
CA GLN A 407 -7.07 7.32 19.01
C GLN A 407 -8.06 6.57 18.09
N LEU A 408 -9.20 6.11 18.62
CA LEU A 408 -10.17 5.27 17.93
C LEU A 408 -11.42 6.07 17.58
N TRP A 409 -11.83 5.99 16.31
CA TRP A 409 -12.87 6.84 15.71
C TRP A 409 -13.89 6.00 14.95
N TYR A 410 -15.18 6.29 15.10
CA TYR A 410 -16.19 5.90 14.13
C TYR A 410 -16.23 6.93 13.00
N ILE A 411 -16.26 6.48 11.75
CA ILE A 411 -16.53 7.34 10.59
C ILE A 411 -17.90 6.92 10.07
N LEU A 412 -18.90 7.76 10.32
CA LEU A 412 -20.30 7.44 10.13
C LEU A 412 -20.92 8.27 8.99
N GLN A 413 -21.97 7.77 8.37
CA GLN A 413 -22.74 8.43 7.34
C GLN A 413 -24.23 8.49 7.72
N ASP A 414 -24.87 9.63 7.47
CA ASP A 414 -26.33 9.77 7.48
C ASP A 414 -26.89 9.19 6.16
N PRO A 415 -27.74 8.13 6.21
CA PRO A 415 -28.25 7.47 5.02
C PRO A 415 -29.22 8.31 4.18
N GLU A 416 -29.82 9.36 4.73
CA GLU A 416 -30.81 10.18 4.00
C GLU A 416 -30.17 11.18 3.03
N ASN A 417 -28.96 11.65 3.31
CA ASN A 417 -28.31 12.77 2.61
C ASN A 417 -26.80 12.56 2.35
N GLY A 418 -26.25 11.42 2.81
CA GLY A 418 -24.85 11.04 2.65
C GLY A 418 -23.85 11.86 3.48
N HIS A 419 -24.28 12.63 4.48
CA HIS A 419 -23.38 13.45 5.31
C HIS A 419 -22.46 12.57 6.15
N ILE A 420 -21.14 12.78 6.07
CA ILE A 420 -20.17 12.03 6.87
C ILE A 420 -19.85 12.77 8.16
N VAL A 421 -19.92 12.07 9.29
CA VAL A 421 -19.63 12.55 10.65
C VAL A 421 -18.51 11.70 11.23
N ILE A 422 -17.51 12.32 11.84
CA ILE A 422 -16.38 11.59 12.46
C ILE A 422 -16.52 11.71 13.99
N LYS A 423 -16.70 10.58 14.68
CA LYS A 423 -17.05 10.52 16.11
C LYS A 423 -15.98 9.74 16.89
N PRO A 424 -15.28 10.33 17.88
CA PRO A 424 -14.33 9.57 18.66
C PRO A 424 -15.06 8.53 19.53
N SER A 425 -14.51 7.31 19.58
CA SER A 425 -15.11 6.19 20.31
C SER A 425 -15.25 6.43 21.81
N ASN A 426 -14.45 7.35 22.36
CA ASN A 426 -14.47 7.73 23.77
C ASN A 426 -15.48 8.85 24.12
N ALA A 427 -16.30 9.35 23.19
CA ALA A 427 -17.30 10.39 23.49
C ALA A 427 -18.69 10.09 22.89
N LYS A 428 -19.73 10.18 23.73
CA LYS A 428 -21.08 9.71 23.36
C LYS A 428 -21.85 10.58 22.38
N HIS A 429 -21.69 11.91 22.48
CA HIS A 429 -22.46 12.90 21.68
C HIS A 429 -21.58 14.03 21.17
N ALA A 430 -20.28 13.80 21.06
CA ALA A 430 -19.32 14.75 20.54
C ALA A 430 -18.69 14.19 19.26
N VAL A 431 -18.38 15.08 18.33
CA VAL A 431 -17.88 14.75 16.99
C VAL A 431 -16.80 15.74 16.59
N MET A 432 -16.00 15.33 15.60
CA MET A 432 -15.03 16.19 14.95
C MET A 432 -15.75 17.41 14.35
N THR A 433 -15.38 18.60 14.84
CA THR A 433 -16.08 19.87 14.60
C THR A 433 -15.04 20.93 14.26
N ALA A 434 -15.18 21.60 13.11
CA ALA A 434 -14.39 22.80 12.84
C ALA A 434 -14.92 23.97 13.68
N ARG A 435 -14.07 24.58 14.54
CA ARG A 435 -14.51 25.67 15.44
C ARG A 435 -15.05 26.88 14.68
N SER A 436 -14.49 27.15 13.51
CA SER A 436 -15.03 28.02 12.46
C SER A 436 -14.58 27.47 11.11
N VAL A 437 -15.34 27.71 10.04
CA VAL A 437 -15.00 27.21 8.69
C VAL A 437 -14.02 28.16 7.99
N SER A 438 -12.83 28.31 8.59
CA SER A 438 -11.79 29.25 8.15
C SER A 438 -10.38 28.68 8.35
N THR A 439 -9.43 29.19 7.56
CA THR A 439 -8.01 28.75 7.63
C THR A 439 -7.38 29.15 8.97
N GLY A 440 -6.65 28.23 9.61
CA GLY A 440 -6.08 28.41 10.95
C GLY A 440 -7.01 28.04 12.11
N SER A 441 -8.30 27.72 11.86
CA SER A 441 -9.24 27.39 12.93
C SER A 441 -9.07 25.95 13.44
N ASN A 442 -9.00 25.75 14.76
CA ASN A 442 -8.84 24.42 15.34
C ASN A 442 -10.00 23.48 15.01
N ILE A 443 -9.66 22.20 14.80
CA ILE A 443 -10.62 21.10 14.79
C ILE A 443 -10.74 20.57 16.21
N LEU A 444 -11.97 20.47 16.70
CA LEU A 444 -12.33 20.08 18.05
C LEU A 444 -13.03 18.71 18.04
N ASN A 445 -13.05 18.03 19.17
CA ASN A 445 -14.17 17.19 19.55
C ASN A 445 -15.19 18.11 20.23
N ASP A 446 -16.39 18.22 19.70
CA ASP A 446 -17.44 19.08 20.27
C ASP A 446 -18.84 18.49 20.07
N THR A 447 -19.79 18.92 20.89
CA THR A 447 -21.16 18.43 20.93
C THR A 447 -21.80 18.43 19.55
N PHE A 448 -22.30 17.28 19.08
CA PHE A 448 -23.02 17.21 17.82
C PHE A 448 -24.28 18.08 17.90
N VAL A 449 -24.45 18.95 16.92
CA VAL A 449 -25.57 19.89 16.77
C VAL A 449 -26.18 19.81 15.36
N ASN A 450 -25.74 18.85 14.54
CA ASN A 450 -26.09 18.73 13.12
C ASN A 450 -25.66 19.95 12.28
N GLY A 451 -24.58 20.63 12.69
CA GLY A 451 -24.06 21.82 12.02
C GLY A 451 -23.21 21.50 10.79
N SER A 452 -23.20 22.40 9.80
CA SER A 452 -22.42 22.24 8.57
C SER A 452 -20.91 22.07 8.80
N ASN A 453 -20.38 22.68 9.86
CA ASN A 453 -19.01 22.57 10.34
C ASN A 453 -18.66 21.22 11.02
N GLN A 454 -19.63 20.30 11.12
CA GLN A 454 -19.47 18.95 11.68
C GLN A 454 -19.58 17.85 10.61
N PHE A 455 -19.89 18.22 9.36
CA PHE A 455 -19.92 17.31 8.23
C PHE A 455 -18.60 17.35 7.46
N TRP A 456 -18.13 16.17 7.06
CA TRP A 456 -16.83 15.99 6.43
C TRP A 456 -16.95 15.37 5.04
N ALA A 457 -15.88 15.49 4.25
CA ALA A 457 -15.74 14.89 2.94
C ALA A 457 -14.35 14.24 2.82
N PHE A 458 -14.33 12.95 2.54
CA PHE A 458 -13.11 12.14 2.40
C PHE A 458 -12.62 12.17 0.95
N LYS A 459 -11.87 13.20 0.57
CA LYS A 459 -11.25 13.32 -0.75
C LYS A 459 -10.09 12.33 -0.84
N LYS A 460 -10.33 11.16 -1.44
CA LYS A 460 -9.32 10.10 -1.59
C LYS A 460 -8.12 10.61 -2.38
N ILE A 461 -6.94 10.52 -1.80
CA ILE A 461 -5.68 10.92 -2.41
C ILE A 461 -5.15 9.74 -3.20
N SER A 462 -5.36 9.76 -4.52
CA SER A 462 -4.84 8.75 -5.43
C SER A 462 -3.33 8.87 -5.69
N VAL A 463 -2.71 9.98 -5.28
CA VAL A 463 -1.30 10.30 -5.53
C VAL A 463 -0.66 11.01 -4.32
N PHE A 464 -0.23 10.25 -3.30
CA PHE A 464 0.91 10.65 -2.47
C PHE A 464 1.82 9.45 -2.23
N VAL A 465 3.06 9.56 -2.69
CA VAL A 465 4.06 8.49 -2.59
C VAL A 465 4.93 8.73 -1.37
N LYS A 466 4.74 7.94 -0.31
CA LYS A 466 5.79 7.68 0.69
C LYS A 466 6.31 6.27 0.43
N ASN A 467 7.57 6.16 0.01
CA ASN A 467 8.33 4.95 -0.28
C ASN A 467 7.53 3.80 -0.95
N ALA A 468 7.58 3.81 -2.28
CA ALA A 468 8.02 2.63 -3.00
C ALA A 468 7.29 1.29 -2.81
N GLN A 469 5.98 1.29 -2.58
CA GLN A 469 5.10 0.25 -3.13
C GLN A 469 3.99 0.89 -3.97
N TYR A 470 4.31 1.20 -5.23
CA TYR A 470 3.28 1.11 -6.26
C TYR A 470 2.93 -0.37 -6.44
N ASN A 471 1.65 -0.71 -6.63
CA ASN A 471 1.31 -1.95 -7.31
C ASN A 471 1.65 -1.78 -8.81
N THR A 472 2.93 -1.95 -9.15
CA THR A 472 3.56 -1.44 -10.37
C THR A 472 3.62 -2.44 -11.50
N SER A 473 3.25 -3.70 -11.25
CA SER A 473 3.39 -4.84 -12.18
C SER A 473 2.82 -4.56 -13.59
N GLN A 474 1.96 -3.55 -13.75
CA GLN A 474 1.48 -3.06 -15.05
C GLN A 474 1.43 -1.51 -15.20
N MET A 475 2.10 -0.70 -14.37
CA MET A 475 2.02 0.78 -14.52
C MET A 475 2.78 1.27 -15.75
N VAL A 476 2.09 2.03 -16.61
CA VAL A 476 2.68 2.70 -17.78
C VAL A 476 2.38 4.21 -17.75
N CYS A 477 3.39 5.02 -18.03
CA CYS A 477 3.32 6.48 -17.98
C CYS A 477 4.20 7.15 -19.05
N TYR A 478 3.95 8.43 -19.32
CA TYR A 478 4.98 9.37 -19.77
C TYR A 478 5.77 9.87 -18.55
N ILE A 479 7.04 10.22 -18.74
CA ILE A 479 7.88 10.83 -17.70
C ILE A 479 8.17 12.25 -18.16
N SER A 480 7.44 13.21 -17.61
CA SER A 480 7.28 14.54 -18.20
C SER A 480 7.89 15.62 -17.32
N PRO A 481 8.71 16.56 -17.84
CA PRO A 481 9.21 17.68 -17.05
C PRO A 481 8.06 18.48 -16.43
N ALA A 482 8.14 18.80 -15.14
CA ALA A 482 7.09 19.53 -14.45
C ALA A 482 6.85 20.94 -15.04
N SER A 483 7.93 21.57 -15.52
CA SER A 483 7.92 22.85 -16.24
C SER A 483 7.35 22.77 -17.67
N ALA A 484 7.16 21.57 -18.23
CA ALA A 484 6.66 21.38 -19.59
C ALA A 484 5.88 20.05 -19.71
N PRO A 485 4.69 19.93 -19.10
CA PRO A 485 3.92 18.68 -19.02
C PRO A 485 3.39 18.13 -20.36
N VAL A 486 3.66 18.81 -21.49
CA VAL A 486 3.41 18.34 -22.87
C VAL A 486 4.68 17.79 -23.55
N LYS A 487 5.78 17.66 -22.79
CA LYS A 487 7.03 17.01 -23.18
C LYS A 487 7.27 15.81 -22.28
N THR A 488 8.07 14.85 -22.75
CA THR A 488 8.39 13.61 -22.04
C THR A 488 9.80 13.15 -22.40
N LEU A 489 10.41 12.32 -21.55
CA LEU A 489 11.54 11.48 -21.91
C LEU A 489 11.14 10.51 -23.03
N GLY A 490 12.02 10.35 -24.02
CA GLY A 490 11.89 9.34 -25.06
C GLY A 490 13.25 8.91 -25.61
N VAL A 491 13.36 7.62 -25.97
CA VAL A 491 14.58 7.06 -26.57
C VAL A 491 14.86 7.75 -27.90
N LYS A 492 16.09 8.22 -28.12
CA LYS A 492 16.51 8.92 -29.34
C LYS A 492 16.28 8.07 -30.59
N GLY A 493 15.53 8.63 -31.55
CA GLY A 493 15.03 7.94 -32.75
C GLY A 493 14.12 6.73 -32.49
N GLY A 494 13.76 6.45 -31.23
CA GLY A 494 13.17 5.17 -30.82
C GLY A 494 14.07 3.97 -31.13
N SER A 495 15.40 4.14 -31.05
CA SER A 495 16.40 3.09 -31.29
C SER A 495 16.20 1.86 -30.40
N PHE A 496 16.66 0.69 -30.85
CA PHE A 496 16.65 -0.55 -30.06
C PHE A 496 18.02 -0.90 -29.45
N ASN A 497 19.06 -0.11 -29.73
CA ASN A 497 20.42 -0.38 -29.26
C ASN A 497 20.55 -0.14 -27.74
N ASN A 498 21.50 -0.83 -27.10
CA ASN A 498 22.08 -0.37 -25.84
C ASN A 498 22.78 0.98 -26.05
N LEU A 499 22.94 1.79 -25.00
CA LEU A 499 23.59 3.11 -25.06
C LEU A 499 22.88 4.08 -26.02
N ALA A 500 21.59 3.87 -26.27
CA ALA A 500 20.77 4.87 -26.96
C ALA A 500 20.25 5.89 -25.94
N ASP A 501 20.88 7.06 -25.97
CA ASP A 501 20.49 8.37 -25.40
C ASP A 501 18.98 8.54 -25.19
N ILE A 502 18.63 9.08 -24.01
CA ILE A 502 17.27 9.49 -23.65
C ILE A 502 17.19 11.01 -23.68
N GLN A 503 16.27 11.52 -24.50
CA GLN A 503 16.11 12.95 -24.72
C GLN A 503 14.70 13.42 -24.38
N ILE A 504 14.57 14.70 -24.01
CA ILE A 504 13.29 15.39 -23.98
C ILE A 504 12.72 15.48 -25.40
N THR A 505 11.44 15.16 -25.55
CA THR A 505 10.69 15.25 -26.81
C THR A 505 9.25 15.71 -26.56
N THR A 506 8.56 16.21 -27.59
CA THR A 506 7.11 16.47 -27.48
C THR A 506 6.37 15.15 -27.26
N SER A 507 5.42 15.12 -26.33
CA SER A 507 4.60 13.93 -26.10
C SER A 507 3.90 13.49 -27.37
N SER A 508 4.07 12.24 -27.76
CA SER A 508 3.34 11.61 -28.85
C SER A 508 3.05 10.17 -28.47
N ASP A 509 2.05 9.57 -29.12
CA ASP A 509 1.51 8.26 -28.76
C ASP A 509 2.49 7.08 -29.01
N SER A 510 3.69 7.36 -29.53
CA SER A 510 4.77 6.40 -29.73
C SER A 510 5.17 5.69 -28.43
N ASN A 511 5.20 4.35 -28.47
CA ASN A 511 5.71 3.52 -27.37
C ASN A 511 7.19 3.82 -27.01
N ALA A 512 7.96 4.51 -27.86
CA ALA A 512 9.32 4.94 -27.52
C ALA A 512 9.37 6.09 -26.49
N HIS A 513 8.25 6.80 -26.28
CA HIS A 513 8.12 7.89 -25.31
C HIS A 513 7.40 7.43 -24.02
N LYS A 514 6.96 6.17 -23.98
CA LYS A 514 6.18 5.59 -22.89
C LYS A 514 7.07 4.65 -22.08
N TRP A 515 6.91 4.69 -20.76
CA TRP A 515 7.73 3.97 -19.81
C TRP A 515 6.87 3.11 -18.90
N ARG A 516 7.33 1.90 -18.60
CA ARG A 516 6.76 0.99 -17.61
C ARG A 516 7.65 1.00 -16.38
N VAL A 517 7.09 1.39 -15.26
CA VAL A 517 7.76 1.29 -13.97
C VAL A 517 7.49 -0.11 -13.41
N VAL A 518 8.53 -0.82 -12.95
CA VAL A 518 8.47 -2.21 -12.48
C VAL A 518 9.18 -2.29 -11.12
N PRO A 519 8.60 -2.91 -10.08
CA PRO A 519 9.24 -2.99 -8.77
C PRO A 519 10.38 -4.02 -8.80
N ASN A 520 11.42 -3.78 -8.01
CA ASN A 520 12.53 -4.73 -7.83
C ASN A 520 12.44 -5.51 -6.51
N GLY A 521 11.35 -5.38 -5.74
CA GLY A 521 11.17 -5.98 -4.41
C GLY A 521 11.92 -5.24 -3.29
N ASP A 522 13.14 -4.76 -3.56
CA ASP A 522 14.04 -4.04 -2.62
C ASP A 522 13.64 -2.58 -2.30
N GLY A 523 12.45 -2.13 -2.71
CA GLY A 523 12.03 -0.72 -2.63
C GLY A 523 12.60 0.19 -3.72
N THR A 524 13.31 -0.35 -4.71
CA THR A 524 13.70 0.36 -5.95
C THR A 524 12.87 -0.10 -7.15
N TYR A 525 13.05 0.59 -8.27
CA TYR A 525 12.31 0.38 -9.52
C TYR A 525 13.25 0.27 -10.72
N ARG A 526 12.95 -0.68 -11.61
CA ARG A 526 13.36 -0.63 -13.01
C ARG A 526 12.37 0.23 -13.79
N ILE A 527 12.88 1.11 -14.66
CA ILE A 527 12.05 1.98 -15.53
C ILE A 527 12.26 1.53 -16.98
N LEU A 528 11.38 0.68 -17.50
CA LEU A 528 11.54 0.00 -18.80
C LEU A 528 10.82 0.74 -19.92
N ASN A 529 11.49 1.03 -21.03
CA ASN A 529 10.85 1.65 -22.19
C ASN A 529 9.83 0.69 -22.84
N VAL A 530 8.64 1.18 -23.18
CA VAL A 530 7.54 0.35 -23.69
C VAL A 530 7.84 -0.19 -25.11
N LYS A 531 8.56 0.54 -25.96
CA LYS A 531 8.92 0.05 -27.31
C LYS A 531 10.02 -1.01 -27.25
N THR A 532 11.07 -0.77 -26.47
CA THR A 532 12.34 -1.51 -26.57
C THR A 532 12.52 -2.58 -25.49
N GLY A 533 11.82 -2.46 -24.36
CA GLY A 533 11.99 -3.30 -23.18
C GLY A 533 13.25 -3.02 -22.35
N LYS A 534 14.06 -2.03 -22.76
CA LYS A 534 15.32 -1.66 -22.08
C LYS A 534 15.07 -0.75 -20.89
N ALA A 535 15.91 -0.85 -19.87
CA ALA A 535 15.86 -0.02 -18.68
C ALA A 535 16.47 1.37 -18.95
N LEU A 536 15.94 2.39 -18.26
CA LEU A 536 16.61 3.67 -18.04
C LEU A 536 17.87 3.41 -17.18
N ASP A 537 19.04 3.81 -17.68
CA ASP A 537 20.35 3.30 -17.22
C ASP A 537 21.35 4.47 -17.09
N VAL A 538 21.91 4.66 -15.89
CA VAL A 538 23.00 5.62 -15.64
C VAL A 538 24.29 5.09 -16.26
N TYR A 539 24.85 5.80 -17.24
CA TYR A 539 25.98 5.35 -18.05
C TYR A 539 27.14 4.81 -17.21
N GLY A 540 27.44 3.52 -17.36
CA GLY A 540 28.55 2.85 -16.66
C GLY A 540 28.40 2.77 -15.14
N ALA A 541 27.19 2.95 -14.60
CA ALA A 541 26.91 3.11 -13.16
C ALA A 541 27.69 4.28 -12.50
N ASN A 542 28.05 5.30 -13.27
CA ASN A 542 28.88 6.41 -12.80
C ASN A 542 28.05 7.46 -12.05
N PHE A 543 27.91 7.33 -10.73
CA PHE A 543 27.12 8.24 -9.88
C PHE A 543 27.83 9.58 -9.60
N VAL A 544 28.00 10.39 -10.64
CA VAL A 544 28.55 11.76 -10.58
C VAL A 544 27.63 12.75 -11.31
N ALA A 545 27.70 14.03 -10.95
CA ALA A 545 26.88 15.05 -11.58
C ALA A 545 27.29 15.27 -13.03
N GLY A 546 26.32 15.21 -13.95
CA GLY A 546 26.53 15.28 -15.39
C GLY A 546 26.66 13.93 -16.10
N ALA A 547 26.62 12.80 -15.39
CA ALA A 547 26.66 11.48 -16.03
C ALA A 547 25.39 11.20 -16.86
N ASP A 548 25.58 10.70 -18.09
CA ASP A 548 24.53 10.36 -19.07
C ASP A 548 23.52 9.34 -18.53
N VAL A 549 22.27 9.43 -19.02
CA VAL A 549 21.22 8.44 -18.78
C VAL A 549 20.64 7.98 -20.12
N ASN A 550 21.03 6.77 -20.52
CA ASN A 550 20.64 6.13 -21.77
C ASN A 550 19.64 4.98 -21.51
N GLN A 551 19.39 4.13 -22.53
CA GLN A 551 18.79 2.81 -22.32
C GLN A 551 19.81 1.67 -22.41
N TYR A 552 19.69 0.68 -21.51
CA TYR A 552 20.46 -0.57 -21.57
C TYR A 552 19.59 -1.82 -21.39
N MET A 553 20.12 -2.97 -21.80
CA MET A 553 19.54 -4.29 -21.49
C MET A 553 19.32 -4.43 -19.98
N SER A 554 18.20 -4.96 -19.51
CA SER A 554 18.03 -5.09 -18.06
C SER A 554 19.02 -6.10 -17.49
N ASN A 555 19.76 -5.72 -16.44
CA ASN A 555 20.92 -6.47 -15.95
C ASN A 555 21.06 -6.49 -14.41
N GLY A 556 20.04 -5.99 -13.67
CA GLY A 556 20.02 -5.98 -12.20
C GLY A 556 21.00 -5.01 -11.50
N THR A 557 21.88 -4.34 -12.26
CA THR A 557 22.89 -3.41 -11.71
C THR A 557 22.28 -2.13 -11.16
N ASN A 558 23.04 -1.46 -10.30
CA ASN A 558 22.62 -0.24 -9.61
C ASN A 558 22.33 0.93 -10.59
N ALA A 559 22.93 0.92 -11.79
CA ALA A 559 22.62 1.87 -12.87
C ALA A 559 21.13 1.92 -13.26
N GLN A 560 20.38 0.85 -12.97
CA GLN A 560 18.98 0.66 -13.34
C GLN A 560 18.01 0.72 -12.15
N ARG A 561 18.50 1.04 -10.95
CA ARG A 561 17.71 1.13 -9.72
C ARG A 561 17.33 2.57 -9.45
N TRP A 562 16.03 2.84 -9.50
CA TRP A 562 15.48 4.18 -9.30
C TRP A 562 14.54 4.23 -8.10
N ARG A 563 14.55 5.35 -7.35
CA ARG A 563 13.62 5.62 -6.25
C ARG A 563 12.82 6.89 -6.54
N PHE A 564 11.54 6.91 -6.18
CA PHE A 564 10.64 8.05 -6.45
C PHE A 564 10.33 8.80 -5.16
N ARG A 565 10.55 10.13 -5.15
CA ARG A 565 10.36 10.98 -3.97
C ARG A 565 9.69 12.29 -4.36
N TYR A 566 8.50 12.54 -3.82
CA TYR A 566 7.75 13.77 -4.05
C TYR A 566 8.54 15.02 -3.63
N THR A 567 8.40 16.12 -4.40
CA THR A 567 9.18 17.35 -4.21
C THR A 567 8.65 18.27 -3.12
N GLY A 568 7.34 18.17 -2.79
CA GLY A 568 6.64 19.14 -1.95
C GLY A 568 5.95 20.27 -2.72
N SER A 569 5.98 20.24 -4.06
CA SER A 569 5.43 21.30 -4.94
C SER A 569 4.01 20.99 -5.39
N GLU A 570 3.14 22.01 -5.46
CA GLU A 570 1.69 21.92 -5.78
C GLU A 570 1.32 21.47 -7.21
N ASP A 571 2.30 20.96 -7.97
CA ASP A 571 2.12 20.36 -9.29
C ASP A 571 2.16 18.82 -9.25
N GLY A 572 2.28 18.21 -8.06
CA GLY A 572 2.47 16.77 -7.87
C GLY A 572 3.85 16.26 -8.30
N SER A 573 4.84 17.13 -8.57
CA SER A 573 6.13 16.71 -9.14
C SER A 573 7.02 15.95 -8.18
N ILE A 574 7.80 15.02 -8.74
CA ILE A 574 8.71 14.10 -8.03
C ILE A 574 10.15 14.27 -8.52
N TYR A 575 11.09 13.99 -7.62
CA TYR A 575 12.44 13.59 -7.96
C TYR A 575 12.45 12.11 -8.36
N ILE A 576 13.21 11.79 -9.41
CA ILE A 576 13.55 10.43 -9.81
C ILE A 576 15.03 10.24 -9.42
N ILE A 577 15.25 9.53 -8.31
CA ILE A 577 16.55 9.38 -7.64
C ILE A 577 17.23 8.11 -8.16
N SER A 578 18.54 8.16 -8.40
CA SER A 578 19.35 6.99 -8.74
C SER A 578 19.57 6.04 -7.55
N ASP A 579 20.46 5.06 -7.70
CA ASP A 579 20.82 4.20 -6.57
C ASP A 579 21.62 4.94 -5.48
N ASP A 580 22.54 5.83 -5.86
CA ASP A 580 23.02 6.87 -4.93
C ASP A 580 21.90 7.90 -4.71
N GLU A 581 21.48 8.05 -3.46
CA GLU A 581 20.41 8.95 -3.02
C GLU A 581 20.74 10.45 -3.15
N ASN A 582 22.02 10.80 -3.33
CA ASN A 582 22.48 12.17 -3.54
C ASN A 582 22.19 12.68 -4.96
N TYR A 583 21.97 11.77 -5.92
CA TYR A 583 21.80 12.11 -7.33
C TYR A 583 20.38 11.82 -7.83
N VAL A 584 19.89 12.70 -8.70
CA VAL A 584 18.57 12.64 -9.32
C VAL A 584 18.68 12.89 -10.81
N LEU A 585 17.74 12.34 -11.56
CA LEU A 585 17.48 12.64 -12.96
C LEU A 585 17.37 14.17 -13.14
N ASP A 586 18.02 14.70 -14.17
CA ASP A 586 18.07 16.13 -14.50
C ASP A 586 18.02 16.31 -16.03
N ILE A 587 17.56 17.47 -16.49
CA ILE A 587 17.58 17.86 -17.90
C ILE A 587 18.83 18.70 -18.11
N GLN A 588 19.76 18.24 -18.93
CA GLN A 588 21.12 18.79 -18.98
C GLN A 588 21.10 20.32 -19.25
N GLY A 589 21.79 21.07 -18.38
CA GLY A 589 21.84 22.54 -18.43
C GLY A 589 20.50 23.25 -18.14
N GLY A 590 19.48 22.52 -17.67
CA GLY A 590 18.14 23.04 -17.39
C GLY A 590 17.28 23.35 -18.63
N ILE A 591 17.76 23.04 -19.84
CA ILE A 591 17.13 23.49 -21.10
C ILE A 591 16.01 22.53 -21.51
N CYS A 592 14.74 22.91 -21.34
CA CYS A 592 13.59 22.04 -21.65
C CYS A 592 13.09 22.14 -23.11
N ARG A 593 13.96 21.84 -24.10
CA ARG A 593 13.60 21.78 -25.54
C ARG A 593 13.56 20.35 -26.08
N ASN A 594 13.11 20.15 -27.32
CA ASN A 594 13.21 18.82 -27.95
C ASN A 594 14.67 18.53 -28.30
N GLY A 595 15.13 17.29 -28.07
CA GLY A 595 16.54 16.91 -28.21
C GLY A 595 17.44 17.44 -27.09
N SER A 596 16.87 17.74 -25.91
CA SER A 596 17.66 18.04 -24.71
C SER A 596 18.01 16.75 -24.00
N ASP A 597 19.27 16.64 -23.62
CA ASP A 597 19.86 15.47 -22.99
C ASP A 597 19.37 15.27 -21.54
N ILE A 598 19.45 14.02 -21.06
CA ILE A 598 19.08 13.63 -19.70
C ILE A 598 20.30 13.03 -19.00
N CYS A 599 20.64 13.62 -17.85
CA CYS A 599 21.73 13.17 -17.01
C CYS A 599 21.24 12.91 -15.59
N ILE A 600 22.14 12.50 -14.70
CA ILE A 600 21.96 12.65 -13.25
C ILE A 600 22.76 13.85 -12.72
N ALA A 601 22.22 14.54 -11.72
CA ALA A 601 22.85 15.67 -11.05
C ALA A 601 22.61 15.60 -9.53
N ARG A 602 23.42 16.33 -8.74
CA ARG A 602 23.20 16.40 -7.29
C ARG A 602 21.83 17.01 -7.01
N LYS A 603 21.06 16.39 -6.10
CA LYS A 603 19.69 16.79 -5.78
C LYS A 603 19.67 18.17 -5.11
N GLY A 604 19.13 19.15 -5.85
CA GLY A 604 18.84 20.50 -5.38
C GLY A 604 17.35 20.80 -5.46
N THR A 605 17.02 22.06 -5.74
CA THR A 605 15.64 22.58 -5.91
C THR A 605 15.33 22.96 -7.36
N ALA A 606 16.22 22.62 -8.31
CA ALA A 606 16.13 23.04 -9.70
C ALA A 606 14.87 22.50 -10.41
N GLY A 607 14.24 23.34 -11.23
CA GLY A 607 13.03 22.97 -11.98
C GLY A 607 13.24 21.86 -13.03
N SER A 608 14.50 21.57 -13.38
CA SER A 608 14.90 20.50 -14.30
C SER A 608 14.97 19.12 -13.65
N GLN A 609 15.04 19.05 -12.31
CA GLN A 609 15.06 17.80 -11.52
C GLN A 609 13.65 17.32 -11.13
N ARG A 610 12.61 18.01 -11.62
CA ARG A 610 11.21 17.83 -11.24
C ARG A 610 10.40 17.22 -12.38
N PHE A 611 9.88 16.02 -12.17
CA PHE A 611 9.15 15.25 -13.19
C PHE A 611 7.74 14.86 -12.72
N LEU A 612 6.89 14.53 -13.70
CA LEU A 612 5.52 14.07 -13.53
C LEU A 612 5.36 12.71 -14.20
N LEU A 613 4.73 11.76 -13.51
CA LEU A 613 4.41 10.43 -14.05
C LEU A 613 2.97 10.42 -14.58
N GLN A 614 2.80 10.83 -15.83
CA GLN A 614 1.50 10.95 -16.47
C GLN A 614 1.03 9.58 -16.97
N LYS A 615 0.13 8.92 -16.23
CA LYS A 615 -0.38 7.58 -16.56
C LYS A 615 -0.94 7.52 -17.99
N THR A 616 -0.56 6.49 -18.74
CA THR A 616 -1.00 6.25 -20.11
C THR A 616 -1.15 4.74 -20.38
N THR A 617 -1.40 4.34 -21.62
CA THR A 617 -1.50 2.95 -22.05
C THR A 617 -0.51 2.64 -23.18
N VAL A 618 -0.10 1.37 -23.27
CA VAL A 618 0.73 0.89 -24.39
C VAL A 618 -0.09 0.86 -25.67
N ASN A 619 0.51 1.26 -26.79
CA ASN A 619 -0.12 1.10 -28.09
C ASN A 619 -0.15 -0.37 -28.49
N LYS A 620 -1.31 -0.81 -29.01
CA LYS A 620 -1.54 -2.09 -29.69
C LYS A 620 -1.10 -3.30 -28.84
N LYS A 621 -1.97 -3.74 -27.93
CA LYS A 621 -1.76 -4.96 -27.13
C LYS A 621 -2.14 -6.21 -27.92
N ALA A 622 -1.28 -7.23 -27.89
CA ALA A 622 -1.58 -8.60 -28.30
C ALA A 622 -2.25 -8.72 -29.69
N SER A 623 -1.82 -7.91 -30.66
CA SER A 623 -2.55 -7.71 -31.92
C SER A 623 -1.67 -7.73 -33.17
N TRP A 624 -2.27 -8.23 -34.25
CA TRP A 624 -1.75 -8.14 -35.60
C TRP A 624 -1.86 -6.70 -36.13
N VAL A 625 -0.87 -6.29 -36.90
CA VAL A 625 -0.85 -5.01 -37.63
C VAL A 625 -0.37 -5.26 -39.05
N THR A 626 -1.07 -4.68 -40.02
CA THR A 626 -0.66 -4.68 -41.43
C THR A 626 -0.41 -3.23 -41.87
N GLU A 627 0.72 -2.98 -42.52
CA GLU A 627 1.03 -1.69 -43.13
C GLU A 627 0.57 -1.62 -44.60
N ALA A 628 0.50 -0.42 -45.18
CA ALA A 628 0.10 -0.19 -46.57
C ALA A 628 0.99 -0.88 -47.62
N ASN A 629 2.21 -1.29 -47.23
CA ASN A 629 3.14 -2.11 -48.02
C ASN A 629 2.91 -3.63 -47.86
N ASN A 630 1.78 -4.03 -47.26
CA ASN A 630 1.42 -5.39 -46.85
C ASN A 630 2.44 -6.08 -45.92
N LYS A 631 3.35 -5.37 -45.24
CA LYS A 631 4.14 -5.95 -44.16
C LYS A 631 3.24 -6.19 -42.95
N ARG A 632 3.37 -7.37 -42.36
CA ARG A 632 2.64 -7.78 -41.15
C ARG A 632 3.58 -7.80 -39.95
N TYR A 633 3.03 -7.44 -38.80
CA TYR A 633 3.72 -7.32 -37.52
C TYR A 633 2.78 -7.85 -36.43
N TYR A 634 3.33 -8.29 -35.30
CA TYR A 634 2.54 -8.63 -34.11
C TYR A 634 3.13 -7.95 -32.88
N TYR A 635 2.27 -7.36 -32.05
CA TYR A 635 2.65 -6.71 -30.80
C TYR A 635 2.28 -7.58 -29.60
N ASN A 636 3.17 -7.67 -28.60
CA ASN A 636 2.88 -8.41 -27.37
C ASN A 636 1.89 -7.65 -26.45
N SER A 637 1.49 -8.28 -25.34
CA SER A 637 0.67 -7.64 -24.29
C SER A 637 1.29 -6.39 -23.68
N LEU A 638 2.62 -6.24 -23.79
CA LEU A 638 3.44 -5.14 -23.28
C LEU A 638 3.66 -4.01 -24.30
N GLY A 639 3.12 -4.08 -25.52
CA GLY A 639 3.27 -3.06 -26.58
C GLY A 639 4.58 -3.11 -27.38
N GLN A 640 5.32 -4.21 -27.30
CA GLN A 640 6.59 -4.44 -28.01
C GLN A 640 6.36 -5.31 -29.26
N LEU A 641 7.13 -5.09 -30.32
CA LEU A 641 7.12 -5.95 -31.50
C LEU A 641 7.66 -7.36 -31.18
N PHE A 642 7.04 -8.38 -31.76
CA PHE A 642 7.64 -9.73 -31.83
C PHE A 642 8.86 -9.73 -32.77
N TYR A 643 9.87 -10.54 -32.42
CA TYR A 643 11.07 -10.83 -33.21
C TYR A 643 11.56 -12.25 -32.83
N GLY A 644 12.11 -13.02 -33.76
CA GLY A 644 12.36 -14.46 -33.57
C GLY A 644 11.09 -15.31 -33.78
N TRP A 645 11.10 -16.56 -33.29
CA TRP A 645 10.00 -17.52 -33.39
C TRP A 645 8.91 -17.31 -32.32
N HIS A 646 7.63 -17.38 -32.71
CA HIS A 646 6.49 -17.31 -31.78
C HIS A 646 5.30 -18.16 -32.25
N LYS A 647 4.61 -18.82 -31.33
CA LYS A 647 3.31 -19.48 -31.57
C LYS A 647 2.17 -18.48 -31.29
N ILE A 648 1.28 -18.25 -32.26
CA ILE A 648 0.15 -17.31 -32.20
C ILE A 648 -1.09 -18.03 -32.74
N GLY A 649 -2.13 -18.20 -31.93
CA GLY A 649 -3.39 -18.83 -32.37
C GLY A 649 -3.21 -20.27 -32.88
N GLY A 650 -2.24 -21.01 -32.34
CA GLY A 650 -1.88 -22.38 -32.76
C GLY A 650 -0.74 -22.44 -33.77
N SER A 651 -0.68 -21.52 -34.72
CA SER A 651 0.37 -21.48 -35.77
C SER A 651 1.69 -20.87 -35.29
N ILE A 652 2.82 -21.32 -35.84
CA ILE A 652 4.15 -20.75 -35.56
C ILE A 652 4.56 -19.76 -36.66
N TYR A 653 5.09 -18.60 -36.26
CA TYR A 653 5.53 -17.50 -37.11
C TYR A 653 6.96 -17.07 -36.75
N TYR A 654 7.70 -16.50 -37.70
CA TYR A 654 8.98 -15.82 -37.44
C TYR A 654 8.87 -14.32 -37.76
N PHE A 655 9.54 -13.49 -36.97
CA PHE A 655 9.57 -12.02 -37.16
C PHE A 655 11.02 -11.50 -37.18
N PHE A 656 11.36 -10.67 -38.17
CA PHE A 656 12.74 -10.24 -38.43
C PHE A 656 13.22 -9.12 -37.48
N ASN A 657 14.06 -9.51 -36.52
CA ASN A 657 14.86 -8.64 -35.63
C ASN A 657 14.07 -7.60 -34.79
N ARG A 658 14.71 -7.06 -33.75
CA ARG A 658 14.06 -6.11 -32.83
C ARG A 658 13.69 -4.78 -33.50
N THR A 659 14.44 -4.36 -34.51
CA THR A 659 14.30 -3.04 -35.15
C THR A 659 13.14 -2.97 -36.14
N THR A 660 12.90 -4.05 -36.91
CA THR A 660 11.80 -4.08 -37.89
C THR A 660 10.60 -4.90 -37.41
N GLY A 661 10.80 -6.07 -36.78
CA GLY A 661 9.71 -6.94 -36.34
C GLY A 661 8.78 -7.42 -37.47
N VAL A 662 9.26 -7.39 -38.72
CA VAL A 662 8.47 -7.77 -39.91
C VAL A 662 8.30 -9.29 -39.93
N MET A 663 7.06 -9.77 -40.03
CA MET A 663 6.76 -11.19 -40.19
C MET A 663 7.37 -11.74 -41.48
N ALA A 664 8.11 -12.85 -41.37
CA ALA A 664 8.65 -13.58 -42.50
C ALA A 664 7.54 -14.24 -43.32
N ARG A 665 7.74 -14.33 -44.64
CA ARG A 665 6.86 -15.00 -45.62
C ARG A 665 7.69 -15.49 -46.80
N ASN A 666 7.23 -16.54 -47.47
CA ASN A 666 7.84 -17.10 -48.69
C ASN A 666 9.36 -17.31 -48.57
N THR A 667 9.81 -17.90 -47.46
CA THR A 667 11.24 -18.01 -47.13
C THR A 667 11.52 -19.22 -46.25
N THR A 668 12.77 -19.46 -45.90
CA THR A 668 13.19 -20.51 -44.95
C THR A 668 14.02 -19.87 -43.84
N ILE A 669 13.73 -20.21 -42.59
CA ILE A 669 14.45 -19.76 -41.40
C ILE A 669 14.78 -21.00 -40.57
N ASP A 670 16.04 -21.15 -40.13
CA ASP A 670 16.52 -22.28 -39.32
C ASP A 670 16.16 -23.69 -39.86
N GLY A 671 16.06 -23.82 -41.19
CA GLY A 671 15.65 -25.04 -41.89
C GLY A 671 14.12 -25.25 -42.01
N PHE A 672 13.32 -24.41 -41.39
CA PHE A 672 11.85 -24.45 -41.44
C PHE A 672 11.31 -23.52 -42.54
N THR A 673 10.44 -24.04 -43.40
CA THR A 673 9.81 -23.28 -44.49
C THR A 673 8.66 -22.44 -43.96
N ILE A 674 8.56 -21.20 -44.42
CA ILE A 674 7.53 -20.22 -44.05
C ILE A 674 6.76 -19.81 -45.29
N ASP A 675 5.43 -19.98 -45.24
CA ASP A 675 4.52 -19.81 -46.38
C ASP A 675 4.17 -18.34 -46.72
N SER A 676 3.19 -18.14 -47.60
CA SER A 676 2.72 -16.81 -48.01
C SER A 676 1.94 -16.04 -46.94
N GLU A 677 1.42 -16.71 -45.92
CA GLU A 677 0.72 -16.10 -44.77
C GLU A 677 1.60 -15.97 -43.52
N GLY A 678 2.84 -16.47 -43.59
CA GLY A 678 3.85 -16.42 -42.54
C GLY A 678 3.85 -17.63 -41.61
N VAL A 679 3.04 -18.65 -41.91
CA VAL A 679 2.97 -19.87 -41.12
C VAL A 679 4.16 -20.76 -41.45
N SER A 680 4.81 -21.27 -40.41
CA SER A 680 5.95 -22.17 -40.48
C SER A 680 5.52 -23.63 -40.46
N ASN A 681 6.28 -24.49 -41.14
CA ASN A 681 6.15 -25.95 -41.00
C ASN A 681 6.75 -26.51 -39.69
N LYS A 682 7.29 -25.65 -38.82
CA LYS A 682 7.74 -26.02 -37.46
C LYS A 682 6.53 -26.46 -36.62
N THR A 683 6.53 -27.70 -36.14
CA THR A 683 5.42 -28.26 -35.35
C THR A 683 5.46 -27.82 -33.89
N ASP A 684 6.63 -27.92 -33.25
CA ASP A 684 6.80 -27.68 -31.81
C ASP A 684 8.10 -26.97 -31.43
N PHE A 685 8.17 -26.55 -30.17
CA PHE A 685 9.41 -26.24 -29.46
C PHE A 685 9.91 -27.53 -28.79
N VAL A 686 11.23 -27.76 -28.77
CA VAL A 686 11.82 -29.04 -28.30
C VAL A 686 11.90 -29.14 -26.77
N THR A 687 11.53 -28.06 -26.07
CA THR A 687 11.57 -27.91 -24.61
C THR A 687 10.16 -27.68 -24.04
N ALA A 688 9.97 -27.90 -22.74
CA ALA A 688 8.75 -27.59 -21.99
C ALA A 688 8.62 -26.07 -21.79
N THR A 689 8.45 -25.37 -22.91
CA THR A 689 8.74 -23.95 -23.06
C THR A 689 7.69 -23.06 -22.37
N GLY A 690 8.09 -22.31 -21.35
CA GLY A 690 7.19 -21.47 -20.55
C GLY A 690 6.43 -22.21 -19.44
N SER A 691 6.78 -23.47 -19.15
CA SER A 691 6.16 -24.28 -18.09
C SER A 691 6.72 -23.89 -16.71
N ARG A 692 6.02 -23.00 -16.00
CA ARG A 692 6.43 -22.45 -14.69
C ARG A 692 6.13 -23.36 -13.50
N THR A 693 6.37 -24.66 -13.64
CA THR A 693 6.24 -25.64 -12.54
C THR A 693 7.57 -26.36 -12.32
N ILE A 694 7.75 -26.97 -11.14
CA ILE A 694 8.92 -27.82 -10.88
C ILE A 694 9.00 -28.96 -11.92
N ARG A 695 7.84 -29.54 -12.30
CA ARG A 695 7.74 -30.53 -13.39
C ARG A 695 8.27 -29.98 -14.71
N GLY A 696 7.94 -28.74 -15.07
CA GLY A 696 8.47 -28.04 -16.24
C GLY A 696 9.99 -27.87 -16.21
N LEU A 697 10.53 -27.38 -15.07
CA LEU A 697 11.97 -27.19 -14.89
C LEU A 697 12.76 -28.50 -15.02
N LEU A 698 12.32 -29.54 -14.32
CA LEU A 698 12.97 -30.85 -14.35
C LEU A 698 12.84 -31.51 -15.74
N THR A 699 11.72 -31.30 -16.44
CA THR A 699 11.55 -31.75 -17.84
C THR A 699 12.56 -31.09 -18.78
N ASN A 700 12.84 -29.79 -18.63
CA ASN A 700 13.87 -29.10 -19.40
C ASN A 700 15.30 -29.49 -18.98
N ALA A 701 15.51 -29.80 -17.71
CA ALA A 701 16.81 -30.24 -17.20
C ALA A 701 17.20 -31.63 -17.76
N VAL A 702 16.25 -32.57 -17.85
CA VAL A 702 16.47 -33.89 -18.47
C VAL A 702 16.42 -33.86 -20.01
N ALA A 703 16.02 -32.75 -20.63
CA ALA A 703 15.87 -32.66 -22.08
C ALA A 703 17.24 -32.80 -22.78
N PRO A 704 17.38 -33.66 -23.81
CA PRO A 704 18.66 -33.81 -24.49
C PRO A 704 19.10 -32.51 -25.19
N ALA A 705 20.15 -31.87 -24.69
CA ALA A 705 20.76 -30.66 -25.25
C ALA A 705 21.48 -30.86 -26.61
N GLY A 706 21.23 -32.00 -27.28
CA GLY A 706 21.82 -32.35 -28.57
C GLY A 706 23.30 -32.74 -28.48
N ARG A 707 24.07 -32.31 -29.49
CA ARG A 707 25.53 -32.42 -29.49
C ARG A 707 26.12 -31.09 -29.01
N VAL A 708 26.77 -31.10 -27.86
CA VAL A 708 27.35 -29.93 -27.20
C VAL A 708 28.65 -30.34 -26.49
N LEU A 709 29.63 -29.43 -26.44
CA LEU A 709 30.87 -29.63 -25.69
C LEU A 709 30.91 -28.74 -24.44
N TYR A 710 31.68 -29.16 -23.45
CA TYR A 710 31.99 -28.29 -22.32
C TYR A 710 32.92 -27.16 -22.77
N ILE A 711 32.47 -25.92 -22.55
CA ILE A 711 33.24 -24.70 -22.78
C ILE A 711 33.30 -23.97 -21.45
N TRP A 712 34.50 -23.76 -20.90
CA TRP A 712 34.67 -22.96 -19.69
C TRP A 712 34.23 -21.52 -19.98
N GLY A 713 33.20 -21.00 -19.32
CA GLY A 713 32.58 -19.72 -19.68
C GLY A 713 31.51 -19.82 -20.79
N GLY A 714 31.13 -21.02 -21.23
CA GLY A 714 30.10 -21.23 -22.24
C GLY A 714 28.72 -20.87 -21.69
N GLY A 715 28.01 -19.96 -22.35
CA GLY A 715 26.75 -19.36 -21.87
C GLY A 715 26.88 -18.13 -20.97
N HIS A 716 28.08 -17.80 -20.49
CA HIS A 716 28.36 -16.50 -19.87
C HIS A 716 28.05 -15.38 -20.88
N GLY A 717 27.45 -14.27 -20.43
CA GLY A 717 27.02 -13.18 -21.31
C GLY A 717 25.74 -13.46 -22.13
N GLY A 718 25.11 -14.62 -21.97
CA GLY A 718 23.72 -14.89 -22.37
C GLY A 718 23.51 -15.39 -23.80
N VAL A 719 24.54 -15.52 -24.63
CA VAL A 719 24.42 -15.97 -26.03
C VAL A 719 23.87 -17.40 -26.11
N ASP A 720 24.39 -18.31 -25.29
CA ASP A 720 23.92 -19.70 -25.23
C ASP A 720 22.69 -19.88 -24.33
N THR A 721 22.59 -19.13 -23.22
CA THR A 721 21.52 -19.35 -22.23
C THR A 721 20.20 -18.73 -22.62
N SER A 722 20.19 -17.62 -23.38
CA SER A 722 18.95 -16.91 -23.71
C SER A 722 18.26 -17.35 -25.02
N LYS A 723 18.41 -18.64 -25.38
CA LYS A 723 17.83 -19.21 -26.61
C LYS A 723 16.86 -20.36 -26.31
N ILE A 724 15.77 -20.41 -27.06
CA ILE A 724 14.79 -21.50 -26.96
C ILE A 724 15.23 -22.69 -27.82
N GLY A 725 15.41 -23.84 -27.18
CA GLY A 725 15.93 -25.06 -27.79
C GLY A 725 17.45 -25.07 -27.95
N ILE A 726 17.93 -26.00 -28.77
CA ILE A 726 19.35 -26.32 -28.96
C ILE A 726 19.97 -25.35 -29.97
N LEU A 727 21.12 -24.73 -29.64
CA LEU A 727 21.81 -23.85 -30.58
C LEU A 727 22.47 -24.64 -31.73
N PRO A 728 22.33 -24.20 -32.99
CA PRO A 728 23.06 -24.79 -34.13
C PRO A 728 24.59 -24.72 -33.98
N GLY A 729 25.10 -23.71 -33.25
CA GLY A 729 26.52 -23.54 -32.97
C GLY A 729 27.13 -24.70 -32.19
N TRP A 730 26.45 -25.18 -31.13
CA TRP A 730 26.90 -26.31 -30.31
C TRP A 730 27.15 -27.57 -31.13
N THR A 731 26.18 -27.95 -31.97
CA THR A 731 26.29 -29.16 -32.81
C THR A 731 27.32 -28.98 -33.91
N SER A 732 27.48 -27.77 -34.46
CA SER A 732 28.52 -27.47 -35.44
C SER A 732 29.93 -27.55 -34.83
N PHE A 733 30.12 -26.97 -33.65
CA PHE A 733 31.37 -26.97 -32.90
C PHE A 733 31.72 -28.36 -32.34
N TYR A 734 30.74 -29.11 -31.85
CA TYR A 734 30.93 -30.52 -31.49
C TYR A 734 31.43 -31.32 -32.71
N ASN A 735 30.76 -31.18 -33.86
CA ASN A 735 31.07 -31.95 -35.07
C ASN A 735 32.46 -31.63 -35.66
N SER A 736 33.08 -30.49 -35.35
CA SER A 736 34.47 -30.19 -35.72
C SER A 736 35.51 -30.67 -34.69
N HIS A 737 35.09 -31.14 -33.51
CA HIS A 737 35.98 -31.54 -32.41
C HIS A 737 35.65 -32.94 -31.84
N VAL A 738 35.08 -33.86 -32.64
CA VAL A 738 34.69 -35.25 -32.27
C VAL A 738 35.88 -36.19 -31.98
N SER A 739 37.01 -35.65 -31.52
CA SER A 739 38.19 -36.39 -31.10
C SER A 739 38.16 -36.66 -29.60
N SER A 740 38.77 -37.77 -29.15
CA SER A 740 39.03 -38.03 -27.73
C SER A 740 40.15 -37.17 -27.12
N SER A 741 40.53 -36.08 -27.79
CA SER A 741 41.65 -35.19 -27.47
C SER A 741 41.26 -33.71 -27.54
N TYR A 742 40.00 -33.39 -27.25
CA TYR A 742 39.52 -32.01 -27.16
C TYR A 742 40.11 -31.30 -25.93
N ASP A 743 40.96 -30.30 -26.16
CA ASP A 743 41.49 -29.43 -25.11
C ASP A 743 40.59 -28.21 -24.88
N TYR A 744 39.82 -28.21 -23.80
CA TYR A 744 38.96 -27.08 -23.43
C TYR A 744 39.73 -25.78 -23.11
N ASN A 745 41.05 -25.84 -22.89
CA ASN A 745 41.85 -24.65 -22.56
C ASN A 745 42.05 -23.72 -23.75
N GLY A 746 42.12 -24.24 -24.98
CA GLY A 746 42.15 -23.44 -26.21
C GLY A 746 40.83 -22.72 -26.54
N TYR A 747 39.72 -23.08 -25.89
CA TYR A 747 38.36 -22.63 -26.25
C TYR A 747 37.59 -22.00 -25.09
N ARG A 748 38.27 -21.57 -24.01
CA ARG A 748 37.62 -20.85 -22.91
C ARG A 748 36.94 -19.57 -23.43
N TRP A 749 35.75 -19.27 -22.92
CA TRP A 749 34.91 -18.10 -23.24
C TRP A 749 34.42 -18.02 -24.70
N GLN A 750 34.38 -19.15 -25.42
CA GLN A 750 33.81 -19.26 -26.77
C GLN A 750 32.27 -19.32 -26.73
N TYR A 751 31.62 -18.16 -26.72
CA TYR A 751 30.16 -18.02 -26.73
C TYR A 751 29.50 -18.61 -27.98
N GLY A 752 28.33 -19.24 -27.84
CA GLY A 752 27.58 -19.87 -28.94
C GLY A 752 28.04 -21.29 -29.30
N MET A 753 29.12 -21.79 -28.70
CA MET A 753 29.81 -23.03 -29.11
C MET A 753 29.68 -24.17 -28.10
N GLY A 754 29.26 -23.89 -26.87
CA GLY A 754 29.08 -24.89 -25.81
C GLY A 754 28.73 -24.26 -24.46
N LEU A 755 28.74 -25.09 -23.42
CA LEU A 755 28.21 -24.72 -22.10
C LEU A 755 29.21 -25.05 -20.98
N ASP A 756 29.25 -24.24 -19.92
CA ASP A 756 29.69 -24.69 -18.61
C ASP A 756 28.49 -25.03 -17.70
N CYS A 757 28.73 -25.17 -16.40
CA CYS A 757 27.71 -25.42 -15.39
C CYS A 757 26.67 -24.29 -15.27
N SER A 758 27.11 -23.04 -15.30
CA SER A 758 26.25 -21.85 -15.35
C SER A 758 25.51 -21.75 -16.69
N GLY A 759 26.18 -22.08 -17.79
CA GLY A 759 25.55 -22.17 -19.11
C GLY A 759 24.40 -23.19 -19.14
N PHE A 760 24.63 -24.40 -18.64
CA PHE A 760 23.61 -25.45 -18.62
C PHE A 760 22.41 -25.10 -17.72
N VAL A 761 22.66 -24.65 -16.49
CA VAL A 761 21.60 -24.25 -15.56
C VAL A 761 20.84 -23.03 -16.09
N GLY A 762 21.55 -22.02 -16.61
CA GLY A 762 20.95 -20.84 -17.23
C GLY A 762 20.06 -21.19 -18.43
N TRP A 763 20.55 -22.02 -19.37
CA TRP A 763 19.76 -22.48 -20.51
C TRP A 763 18.52 -23.27 -20.08
N THR A 764 18.65 -24.15 -19.09
CA THR A 764 17.56 -24.98 -18.54
C THR A 764 16.44 -24.12 -17.95
N VAL A 765 16.78 -23.18 -17.06
CA VAL A 765 15.80 -22.27 -16.45
C VAL A 765 15.22 -21.33 -17.51
N TYR A 766 16.03 -20.84 -18.45
CA TYR A 766 15.55 -19.99 -19.54
C TYR A 766 14.49 -20.69 -20.41
N ASN A 767 14.75 -21.94 -20.81
CA ASN A 767 13.82 -22.78 -21.55
C ASN A 767 12.58 -23.18 -20.74
N THR A 768 12.60 -22.97 -19.42
CA THR A 768 11.46 -23.18 -18.52
C THR A 768 10.60 -21.93 -18.40
N LEU A 769 11.19 -20.75 -18.20
CA LEU A 769 10.44 -19.52 -17.91
C LEU A 769 9.97 -18.75 -19.16
N PHE A 770 10.69 -18.87 -20.27
CA PHE A 770 10.50 -18.03 -21.46
C PHE A 770 10.06 -18.83 -22.69
N THR A 771 9.39 -18.13 -23.61
CA THR A 771 8.82 -18.67 -24.86
C THR A 771 9.38 -17.99 -26.12
N LYS A 772 10.51 -17.31 -25.96
CA LYS A 772 11.10 -16.36 -26.91
C LYS A 772 12.62 -16.32 -26.71
N ASP A 773 13.36 -15.94 -27.74
CA ASP A 773 14.80 -15.68 -27.64
C ASP A 773 15.12 -14.32 -26.98
N ASP A 774 16.32 -14.22 -26.42
CA ASP A 774 17.03 -13.02 -25.97
C ASP A 774 16.29 -12.18 -24.88
N VAL A 775 15.51 -12.83 -24.02
CA VAL A 775 14.74 -12.25 -22.90
C VAL A 775 15.55 -12.30 -21.60
N MET A 776 16.52 -11.40 -21.44
CA MET A 776 17.34 -11.35 -20.22
C MET A 776 16.52 -10.91 -18.99
N ASP A 777 16.15 -11.88 -18.15
CA ASP A 777 15.72 -11.70 -16.74
C ASP A 777 16.24 -12.88 -15.86
N ILE A 778 17.36 -13.48 -16.27
CA ILE A 778 18.11 -14.57 -15.60
C ILE A 778 19.60 -14.19 -15.65
N ASP A 779 20.31 -14.26 -14.52
CA ASP A 779 21.78 -14.23 -14.51
C ASP A 779 22.35 -15.54 -15.10
N ASN A 780 23.50 -15.49 -15.77
CA ASN A 780 24.13 -16.66 -16.41
C ASN A 780 25.60 -16.87 -16.01
N THR A 781 26.01 -16.27 -14.90
CA THR A 781 27.32 -16.47 -14.27
C THR A 781 27.17 -17.40 -13.06
N SER A 782 28.13 -18.29 -12.79
CA SER A 782 28.00 -19.25 -11.68
C SER A 782 27.91 -18.61 -10.29
N THR A 783 28.41 -17.38 -10.16
CA THR A 783 28.30 -16.54 -8.95
C THR A 783 26.99 -15.74 -8.91
N GLY A 784 26.57 -15.13 -10.02
CA GLY A 784 25.37 -14.29 -10.09
C GLY A 784 24.07 -15.09 -10.06
N ILE A 785 24.03 -16.25 -10.75
CA ILE A 785 22.94 -17.26 -10.63
C ILE A 785 22.64 -17.56 -9.16
N ALA A 786 23.68 -17.67 -8.32
CA ALA A 786 23.52 -17.97 -6.90
C ALA A 786 22.68 -16.90 -6.20
N ALA A 787 23.04 -15.62 -6.38
CA ALA A 787 22.34 -14.50 -5.75
C ALA A 787 20.92 -14.30 -6.33
N ASP A 788 20.79 -14.37 -7.66
CA ASP A 788 19.52 -14.22 -8.37
C ASP A 788 18.48 -15.26 -7.89
N TYR A 789 18.84 -16.54 -7.88
CA TYR A 789 17.90 -17.60 -7.50
C TYR A 789 17.68 -17.72 -5.99
N ILE A 790 18.66 -17.37 -5.15
CA ILE A 790 18.43 -17.21 -3.70
C ILE A 790 17.39 -16.10 -3.47
N SER A 791 17.48 -14.97 -4.18
CA SER A 791 16.52 -13.87 -4.04
C SER A 791 15.11 -14.20 -4.51
N ARG A 792 14.97 -15.22 -5.38
CA ARG A 792 13.68 -15.73 -5.89
C ARG A 792 13.15 -16.95 -5.11
N GLY A 793 13.87 -17.41 -4.08
CA GLY A 793 13.47 -18.56 -3.25
C GLY A 793 13.62 -19.92 -3.92
N TRP A 794 14.48 -20.06 -4.95
CA TRP A 794 14.67 -21.30 -5.72
C TRP A 794 15.94 -22.07 -5.28
N CYS A 795 16.28 -21.97 -4.00
CA CYS A 795 17.53 -22.46 -3.42
C CYS A 795 17.32 -23.10 -2.04
N TYR A 796 18.30 -23.88 -1.60
CA TYR A 796 18.31 -24.62 -0.33
C TYR A 796 17.84 -23.80 0.88
N HIS A 797 16.87 -24.37 1.62
CA HIS A 797 16.48 -23.95 2.98
C HIS A 797 17.09 -24.89 4.02
N ALA A 798 17.14 -24.46 5.28
CA ALA A 798 17.89 -25.12 6.37
C ALA A 798 17.55 -26.62 6.64
N GLU A 799 16.42 -27.11 6.12
CA GLU A 799 15.87 -28.44 6.39
C GLU A 799 16.29 -29.55 5.39
N GLY A 800 16.99 -29.21 4.29
CA GLY A 800 17.48 -30.20 3.32
C GLY A 800 17.27 -29.82 1.86
N PHE A 801 17.86 -30.61 0.94
CA PHE A 801 17.75 -30.39 -0.50
C PHE A 801 16.50 -31.03 -1.08
N LYS A 802 15.67 -30.22 -1.73
CA LYS A 802 14.42 -30.60 -2.42
C LYS A 802 14.67 -30.76 -3.93
N PRO A 803 13.83 -31.51 -4.68
CA PRO A 803 13.91 -31.56 -6.13
C PRO A 803 13.60 -30.19 -6.74
N GLY A 804 14.44 -29.71 -7.64
CA GLY A 804 14.33 -28.39 -8.26
C GLY A 804 15.19 -27.29 -7.60
N ASP A 805 15.70 -27.48 -6.38
CA ASP A 805 16.60 -26.48 -5.75
C ASP A 805 17.81 -26.24 -6.65
N ILE A 806 18.08 -24.99 -6.99
CA ILE A 806 19.31 -24.61 -7.68
C ILE A 806 20.34 -24.23 -6.62
N VAL A 807 21.53 -24.80 -6.72
CA VAL A 807 22.54 -24.73 -5.66
C VAL A 807 23.86 -24.30 -6.26
N SER A 808 24.46 -23.23 -5.72
CA SER A 808 25.79 -22.77 -6.12
C SER A 808 26.72 -22.63 -4.91
N ARG A 809 27.99 -22.98 -5.09
CA ARG A 809 29.05 -22.82 -4.08
C ARG A 809 30.41 -22.67 -4.76
N ASN A 810 31.21 -21.70 -4.33
CA ASN A 810 32.57 -21.46 -4.79
C ASN A 810 32.72 -21.38 -6.33
N GLY A 811 31.81 -20.65 -6.99
CA GLY A 811 31.83 -20.42 -8.45
C GLY A 811 31.35 -21.60 -9.30
N HIS A 812 30.53 -22.49 -8.75
CA HIS A 812 30.08 -23.73 -9.37
C HIS A 812 28.61 -24.01 -9.02
N VAL A 813 27.75 -24.32 -10.00
CA VAL A 813 26.29 -24.41 -9.83
C VAL A 813 25.68 -25.69 -10.41
N TRP A 814 24.65 -26.23 -9.76
CA TRP A 814 23.93 -27.45 -10.15
C TRP A 814 22.45 -27.39 -9.77
N ILE A 815 21.64 -28.30 -10.30
CA ILE A 815 20.24 -28.52 -9.92
C ILE A 815 20.18 -29.73 -9.00
N SER A 816 19.42 -29.64 -7.91
CA SER A 816 19.08 -30.76 -7.02
C SER A 816 17.95 -31.60 -7.62
N MET A 817 18.11 -32.92 -7.60
CA MET A 817 17.04 -33.88 -7.88
C MET A 817 16.41 -34.43 -6.58
N GLY A 818 16.83 -33.91 -5.41
CA GLY A 818 16.37 -34.33 -4.08
C GLY A 818 17.42 -35.12 -3.28
N THR A 819 17.06 -35.41 -2.02
CA THR A 819 17.91 -36.14 -1.06
C THR A 819 17.54 -37.62 -0.99
N CYS A 820 18.54 -38.51 -1.08
CA CYS A 820 18.39 -39.95 -0.93
C CYS A 820 18.27 -40.37 0.55
N SER A 821 17.72 -41.57 0.80
CA SER A 821 17.47 -42.09 2.15
C SER A 821 18.72 -42.41 2.99
N ASP A 822 19.93 -42.29 2.44
CA ASP A 822 21.20 -42.34 3.18
C ASP A 822 21.80 -40.95 3.49
N GLY A 823 21.10 -39.87 3.15
CA GLY A 823 21.54 -38.48 3.30
C GLY A 823 22.42 -37.96 2.16
N SER A 824 22.68 -38.76 1.12
CA SER A 824 23.34 -38.27 -0.09
C SER A 824 22.36 -37.44 -0.95
N VAL A 825 22.87 -36.47 -1.71
CA VAL A 825 22.06 -35.61 -2.59
C VAL A 825 22.27 -36.01 -4.04
N LEU A 826 21.18 -36.23 -4.77
CA LEU A 826 21.19 -36.48 -6.20
C LEU A 826 21.19 -35.12 -6.94
N ILE A 827 22.09 -34.95 -7.91
CA ILE A 827 22.29 -33.66 -8.59
C ILE A 827 22.35 -33.82 -10.11
N MET A 828 22.05 -32.74 -10.84
CA MET A 828 22.15 -32.63 -12.29
C MET A 828 23.00 -31.42 -12.68
N HIS A 829 23.97 -31.65 -13.57
CA HIS A 829 25.11 -30.76 -13.75
C HIS A 829 25.94 -31.10 -15.01
N SER A 830 26.66 -30.13 -15.59
CA SER A 830 27.60 -30.33 -16.72
C SER A 830 29.06 -30.20 -16.28
N THR A 831 29.85 -31.27 -16.45
CA THR A 831 31.29 -31.33 -16.12
C THR A 831 32.15 -31.61 -17.35
N PRO A 832 33.38 -31.07 -17.43
CA PRO A 832 34.35 -31.49 -18.43
C PRO A 832 35.02 -32.81 -18.03
N GLN A 833 35.48 -33.57 -19.02
CA GLN A 833 36.35 -34.71 -18.81
C GLN A 833 37.65 -34.25 -18.11
N GLY A 834 37.94 -34.82 -16.94
CA GLY A 834 39.13 -34.50 -16.13
C GLY A 834 38.86 -33.75 -14.82
N VAL A 835 37.67 -33.14 -14.61
CA VAL A 835 37.32 -32.56 -13.30
C VAL A 835 36.86 -33.67 -12.34
N GLN A 836 37.75 -34.07 -11.43
CA GLN A 836 37.46 -35.04 -10.38
C GLN A 836 36.59 -34.44 -9.25
N LEU A 837 35.29 -34.41 -9.48
CA LEU A 837 34.32 -34.59 -8.40
C LEU A 837 34.20 -36.10 -8.10
N SER A 838 33.94 -36.45 -6.83
CA SER A 838 34.07 -37.83 -6.33
C SER A 838 33.16 -38.83 -7.05
N GLY A 839 33.71 -39.55 -8.04
CA GLY A 839 33.03 -40.66 -8.72
C GLY A 839 32.94 -40.52 -10.25
N THR A 840 34.04 -40.21 -10.93
CA THR A 840 34.10 -40.29 -12.40
C THR A 840 34.43 -41.71 -12.86
N GLU A 841 33.59 -42.25 -13.77
CA GLU A 841 33.61 -43.61 -14.35
C GLU A 841 33.44 -44.80 -13.39
N GLY A 842 32.86 -45.89 -13.93
CA GLY A 842 32.53 -47.10 -13.19
C GLY A 842 31.30 -46.95 -12.28
N LYS A 843 31.52 -46.96 -10.96
CA LYS A 843 30.50 -47.29 -9.94
C LYS A 843 29.34 -46.31 -9.84
N SER A 844 29.54 -45.06 -10.25
CA SER A 844 28.50 -44.02 -10.24
C SER A 844 27.39 -44.30 -11.26
N LEU A 845 27.75 -44.88 -12.42
CA LEU A 845 26.79 -45.24 -13.46
C LEU A 845 25.94 -46.46 -13.03
N GLU A 846 26.60 -47.46 -12.43
CA GLU A 846 25.96 -48.64 -11.82
C GLU A 846 24.94 -48.23 -10.74
N LEU A 847 25.32 -47.30 -9.85
CA LEU A 847 24.43 -46.77 -8.81
C LEU A 847 23.29 -45.93 -9.39
N ALA A 848 23.55 -45.09 -10.39
CA ALA A 848 22.49 -44.32 -11.08
C ALA A 848 21.42 -45.25 -11.67
N SER A 849 21.80 -46.27 -12.45
CA SER A 849 20.84 -47.26 -12.98
C SER A 849 20.07 -48.01 -11.88
N LYS A 850 20.73 -48.33 -10.76
CA LYS A 850 20.14 -49.02 -9.60
C LYS A 850 19.14 -48.17 -8.80
N TYR A 851 19.28 -46.85 -8.79
CA TYR A 851 18.35 -45.96 -8.11
C TYR A 851 17.25 -45.43 -9.05
N MET A 852 17.52 -45.25 -10.35
CA MET A 852 16.49 -44.99 -11.36
C MET A 852 15.42 -46.11 -11.40
N THR A 853 15.81 -47.37 -11.19
CA THR A 853 14.91 -48.53 -11.04
C THR A 853 14.19 -48.61 -9.67
N ARG A 854 14.16 -47.51 -8.91
CA ARG A 854 13.40 -47.34 -7.66
C ARG A 854 12.53 -46.07 -7.65
N ILE A 855 12.47 -45.35 -8.78
CA ILE A 855 11.67 -44.14 -9.00
C ILE A 855 10.59 -44.45 -10.08
N SER A 856 10.31 -45.73 -10.28
CA SER A 856 9.29 -46.32 -11.16
C SER A 856 8.18 -46.95 -10.34
#